data_AF-A0A3D4NFN3-F1
#
_entry.id   AF-A0A3D4NFN3-F1
#
_cell.length_a   1.000
_cell.length_b   1.000
_cell.length_c   1.000
_cell.angle_alpha   90.00
_cell.angle_beta   90.00
_cell.angle_gamma   90.00
#
_symmetry.space_group_name_H-M   'P 1'
#
loop_
_entity.id
_entity.type
_entity.pdbx_description
1 polymer ?
#
loop_
_entity_poly.entity_id
_entity_poly.type
_entity_poly.pdbx_seq_one_letter_code
_entity_poly.pdbx_strand_id
1 'polypeptide(L)'
;MRKLYTLVGLIMVFSLILSACATPAATEAPVATDATAEATEAPAVELVLNPYIGSNKLDGNGVPPTFFDDVHIRRGFAYAFDWDTVINEVWNGEAVQSLTLALPGMPGYSNDSAAYALDLEKSAEEFKLADVDKDGIPAGEDPDDVWDMGFRLQMIYNTGNSTRQIYAEILQANLAEVNELFTVEVLGLPWPAYLAAQRAKKIPVMVAGWLEDIHDAHNWYQPYTSGTYGARQNMPDDMKGEFKSLLDQAVALVDPAARAEVYYQMNAMYYDQVPGIITVLPTAHGFEQKWIGNRVFNPIFSQDYYAPMTKSADAKNPDVITVVTSGDTDTLDPALSYDTSSGEIIQNVYETLIFYDGVATDKFVPQLATEVPTIENGGVSADGMTWTFKIREGVKFHEGGDLTASDVAYSLQRGLLQGGYSSPQWLLAEPFFGVGLDDITLLVDEGASADSRETLVANDPAVLVAACEKVKAAIVADDAAGTVTMNLATAWGPLLPTLANGWGSIMDSEWVMANGGWDGSCDTWQNFYGMTSAEDPFSAIANGTGPYKLALWTPGEETILEAFDGYWGTPANVPTVIRKIVEEFGTRFSMLQQGDADIIYVPAEQRPQVDPLVGEMRVFDLEANVYAEPVAVCAYNEAELGLAKFTPCAAGETGLDQPLRLNIGRPALQQDVLIFNFNIQP
;
A
#
# COMPACT_ATOMS: atom_id res chain seq x y z
N MET A 1 22.39 -27.70 -0.48
CA MET A 1 21.05 -28.32 -0.61
C MET A 1 20.45 -28.15 -2.02
N ARG A 2 21.22 -28.41 -3.10
CA ARG A 2 20.83 -28.09 -4.50
C ARG A 2 20.20 -29.27 -5.29
N LYS A 3 19.99 -30.43 -4.67
CA LYS A 3 19.60 -31.68 -5.37
C LYS A 3 18.34 -32.38 -4.85
N LEU A 4 17.66 -31.81 -3.84
CA LEU A 4 16.42 -32.39 -3.30
C LEU A 4 15.15 -31.77 -3.92
N TYR A 5 15.25 -30.55 -4.47
CA TYR A 5 14.11 -29.79 -5.00
C TYR A 5 13.63 -30.22 -6.40
N THR A 6 14.43 -30.98 -7.15
CA THR A 6 14.05 -31.40 -8.52
C THR A 6 13.12 -32.62 -8.55
N LEU A 7 12.88 -33.31 -7.42
CA LEU A 7 12.12 -34.56 -7.39
C LEU A 7 10.66 -34.43 -6.89
N VAL A 8 10.32 -33.32 -6.23
CA VAL A 8 8.96 -33.10 -5.69
C VAL A 8 8.00 -32.51 -6.74
N GLY A 9 8.53 -31.80 -7.75
CA GLY A 9 7.73 -31.18 -8.81
C GLY A 9 7.08 -32.15 -9.81
N LEU A 10 7.43 -33.45 -9.80
CA LEU A 10 6.95 -34.42 -10.81
C LEU A 10 5.79 -35.32 -10.35
N ILE A 11 5.42 -35.30 -9.06
CA ILE A 11 4.39 -36.20 -8.50
C ILE A 11 3.00 -35.52 -8.39
N MET A 12 2.93 -34.19 -8.53
CA MET A 12 1.68 -33.42 -8.42
C MET A 12 0.87 -33.26 -9.73
N VAL A 13 1.20 -33.99 -10.80
CA VAL A 13 0.51 -33.88 -12.11
C VAL A 13 -0.41 -35.07 -12.43
N PHE A 14 -0.58 -36.03 -11.51
CA PHE A 14 -1.45 -37.20 -11.74
C PHE A 14 -2.38 -37.51 -10.56
N SER A 15 -3.28 -36.60 -10.19
CA SER A 15 -4.48 -36.98 -9.39
C SER A 15 -5.56 -35.89 -9.28
N LEU A 16 -6.01 -35.31 -10.38
CA LEU A 16 -7.28 -34.55 -10.37
C LEU A 16 -8.09 -34.82 -11.65
N ILE A 17 -8.75 -35.99 -11.69
CA ILE A 17 -9.94 -36.22 -12.50
C ILE A 17 -10.94 -37.00 -11.63
N LEU A 18 -12.20 -36.57 -11.67
CA LEU A 18 -13.42 -37.10 -11.03
C LEU A 18 -13.72 -36.60 -9.60
N SER A 19 -14.55 -35.57 -9.48
CA SER A 19 -16.01 -35.76 -9.36
C SER A 19 -16.71 -34.43 -9.09
N ALA A 20 -17.56 -34.04 -10.03
CA ALA A 20 -18.58 -33.02 -9.84
C ALA A 20 -19.90 -33.70 -9.45
N CYS A 21 -20.76 -32.91 -8.78
CA CYS A 21 -22.18 -33.14 -8.46
C CYS A 21 -22.49 -33.91 -7.16
N ALA A 22 -22.89 -33.16 -6.12
CA ALA A 22 -24.19 -33.34 -5.45
C ALA A 22 -24.38 -32.30 -4.33
N THR A 23 -25.44 -31.50 -4.43
CA THR A 23 -26.05 -30.74 -3.34
C THR A 23 -26.78 -31.68 -2.38
N PRO A 24 -26.77 -31.46 -1.05
CA PRO A 24 -27.72 -32.12 -0.16
C PRO A 24 -28.90 -31.20 0.16
N ALA A 25 -30.09 -31.74 -0.10
CA ALA A 25 -31.38 -31.21 0.30
C ALA A 25 -31.61 -31.34 1.81
N ALA A 26 -32.35 -30.36 2.35
CA ALA A 26 -32.86 -30.36 3.72
C ALA A 26 -33.74 -31.57 3.99
N THR A 27 -33.51 -32.23 5.13
CA THR A 27 -34.43 -33.23 5.70
C THR A 27 -34.73 -32.86 7.15
N GLU A 28 -36.02 -32.63 7.42
CA GLU A 28 -36.59 -32.45 8.76
C GLU A 28 -36.43 -33.74 9.58
N ALA A 29 -36.08 -33.58 10.86
CA ALA A 29 -36.12 -34.64 11.86
C ALA A 29 -37.37 -34.52 12.76
N PRO A 30 -37.92 -35.62 13.29
CA PRO A 30 -39.21 -35.64 13.94
C PRO A 30 -39.14 -35.17 15.41
N VAL A 31 -40.23 -34.52 15.85
CA VAL A 31 -40.48 -34.11 17.23
C VAL A 31 -40.80 -35.34 18.08
N ALA A 32 -40.03 -35.56 19.15
CA ALA A 32 -40.43 -36.40 20.28
C ALA A 32 -40.23 -35.60 21.58
N THR A 33 -41.34 -35.39 22.27
CA THR A 33 -41.45 -34.79 23.60
C THR A 33 -41.11 -35.81 24.66
N ASP A 34 -40.17 -35.50 25.54
CA ASP A 34 -40.25 -35.91 26.94
C ASP A 34 -39.55 -34.87 27.82
N ALA A 35 -40.32 -34.32 28.75
CA ALA A 35 -39.88 -33.31 29.71
C ALA A 35 -39.54 -34.01 31.03
N THR A 36 -38.26 -34.06 31.35
CA THR A 36 -37.78 -34.29 32.72
C THR A 36 -36.90 -33.12 33.13
N ALA A 37 -37.36 -32.38 34.13
CA ALA A 37 -36.64 -31.26 34.71
C ALA A 37 -35.42 -31.76 35.49
N GLU A 38 -34.24 -31.63 34.90
CA GLU A 38 -32.97 -31.67 35.61
C GLU A 38 -32.56 -30.26 36.03
N ALA A 39 -32.02 -30.16 37.24
CA ALA A 39 -31.54 -28.92 37.82
C ALA A 39 -30.43 -28.32 36.93
N THR A 40 -30.61 -27.07 36.51
CA THR A 40 -29.64 -26.32 35.73
C THR A 40 -28.39 -26.07 36.57
N GLU A 41 -27.36 -26.88 36.37
CA GLU A 41 -25.98 -26.46 36.57
C GLU A 41 -25.71 -25.31 35.60
N ALA A 42 -25.04 -24.25 36.06
CA ALA A 42 -24.61 -23.18 35.18
C ALA A 42 -23.76 -23.80 34.04
N PRO A 43 -23.94 -23.41 32.77
CA PRO A 43 -23.14 -23.96 31.70
C PRO A 43 -21.67 -23.72 32.05
N ALA A 44 -20.88 -24.80 32.09
CA ALA A 44 -19.44 -24.68 32.16
C ALA A 44 -19.01 -23.76 31.02
N VAL A 45 -18.36 -22.65 31.35
CA VAL A 45 -17.76 -21.77 30.34
C VAL A 45 -16.74 -22.63 29.62
N GLU A 46 -17.05 -23.06 28.39
CA GLU A 46 -16.11 -23.77 27.55
C GLU A 46 -14.95 -22.82 27.29
N LEU A 47 -13.77 -23.17 27.81
CA LEU A 47 -12.56 -22.40 27.61
C LEU A 47 -12.19 -22.55 26.13
N VAL A 48 -12.57 -21.56 25.31
CA VAL A 48 -12.11 -21.46 23.94
C VAL A 48 -10.61 -21.21 24.00
N LEU A 49 -9.80 -22.10 23.46
CA LEU A 49 -8.36 -21.94 23.38
C LEU A 49 -7.97 -21.40 22.01
N ASN A 50 -6.93 -20.59 21.98
CA ASN A 50 -6.43 -20.08 20.72
C ASN A 50 -5.65 -21.19 20.00
N PRO A 51 -6.02 -21.53 18.76
CA PRO A 51 -5.42 -22.65 18.04
C PRO A 51 -3.98 -22.37 17.57
N TYR A 52 -3.55 -21.11 17.56
CA TYR A 52 -2.26 -20.68 17.00
C TYR A 52 -1.13 -20.61 18.03
N ILE A 53 -1.42 -20.83 19.33
CA ILE A 53 -0.42 -20.74 20.42
C ILE A 53 -0.32 -22.05 21.24
N GLY A 54 -0.68 -23.18 20.61
CA GLY A 54 -0.52 -24.51 21.20
C GLY A 54 -1.37 -24.72 22.45
N SER A 55 -0.74 -25.14 23.56
CA SER A 55 -1.39 -25.37 24.86
C SER A 55 -1.92 -24.11 25.56
N ASN A 56 -1.62 -22.91 25.02
CA ASN A 56 -1.94 -21.61 25.63
C ASN A 56 -1.23 -21.34 26.97
N LYS A 57 -0.16 -22.09 27.26
CA LYS A 57 0.69 -21.97 28.45
C LYS A 57 2.15 -22.20 28.10
N LEU A 58 3.07 -21.66 28.89
CA LEU A 58 4.49 -21.97 28.74
C LEU A 58 4.76 -23.36 29.33
N ASP A 59 4.65 -24.38 28.49
CA ASP A 59 4.84 -25.79 28.90
C ASP A 59 5.60 -26.61 27.83
N GLY A 60 6.33 -25.91 26.96
CA GLY A 60 6.98 -26.47 25.77
C GLY A 60 6.04 -26.84 24.63
N ASN A 61 4.73 -26.94 24.86
CA ASN A 61 3.72 -27.27 23.85
C ASN A 61 2.81 -26.09 23.47
N GLY A 62 3.07 -24.91 24.01
CA GLY A 62 2.35 -23.68 23.73
C GLY A 62 3.07 -22.46 24.26
N VAL A 63 2.38 -21.33 24.21
CA VAL A 63 2.78 -20.08 24.86
C VAL A 63 1.56 -19.42 25.52
N PRO A 64 1.73 -18.65 26.61
CA PRO A 64 0.64 -17.87 27.17
C PRO A 64 0.23 -16.73 26.22
N PRO A 65 -1.01 -16.22 26.31
CA PRO A 65 -1.48 -15.02 25.60
C PRO A 65 -0.54 -13.80 25.65
N THR A 66 0.21 -13.64 26.74
CA THR A 66 1.11 -12.51 27.02
C THR A 66 2.54 -12.75 26.58
N PHE A 67 2.83 -13.82 25.82
CA PHE A 67 4.19 -14.21 25.43
C PHE A 67 5.00 -13.09 24.78
N PHE A 68 4.37 -12.31 23.89
CA PHE A 68 5.03 -11.18 23.24
C PHE A 68 4.97 -9.87 24.04
N ASP A 69 4.46 -9.86 25.27
CA ASP A 69 4.54 -8.66 26.13
C ASP A 69 5.99 -8.44 26.60
N ASP A 70 6.79 -9.50 26.72
CA ASP A 70 8.21 -9.40 27.03
C ASP A 70 9.03 -8.96 25.80
N VAL A 71 9.80 -7.89 25.96
CA VAL A 71 10.66 -7.33 24.91
C VAL A 71 11.81 -8.25 24.56
N HIS A 72 12.32 -9.05 25.50
CA HIS A 72 13.40 -9.99 25.27
C HIS A 72 12.98 -11.12 24.31
N ILE A 73 11.71 -11.55 24.37
CA ILE A 73 11.14 -12.44 23.36
C ILE A 73 11.16 -11.78 21.98
N ARG A 74 10.65 -10.55 21.86
CA ARG A 74 10.58 -9.85 20.57
C ARG A 74 11.96 -9.59 19.98
N ARG A 75 12.94 -9.20 20.80
CA ARG A 75 14.36 -9.05 20.40
C ARG A 75 14.99 -10.36 19.99
N GLY A 76 14.72 -11.45 20.72
CA GLY A 76 15.17 -12.80 20.37
C GLY A 76 14.70 -13.22 18.97
N PHE A 77 13.44 -12.94 18.63
CA PHE A 77 12.92 -13.13 17.27
C PHE A 77 13.57 -12.19 16.24
N ALA A 78 13.79 -10.92 16.57
CA ALA A 78 14.40 -9.96 15.64
C ALA A 78 15.84 -10.32 15.27
N TYR A 79 16.68 -10.73 16.24
CA TYR A 79 18.05 -11.19 15.96
C TYR A 79 18.11 -12.52 15.21
N ALA A 80 17.03 -13.31 15.21
CA ALA A 80 16.96 -14.58 14.48
C ALA A 80 16.54 -14.41 13.01
N PHE A 81 16.15 -13.22 12.56
CA PHE A 81 15.74 -13.01 11.17
C PHE A 81 16.96 -12.77 10.24
N ASP A 82 16.93 -13.37 9.05
CA ASP A 82 18.05 -13.31 8.09
C ASP A 82 17.70 -12.44 6.86
N TRP A 83 18.04 -11.15 6.96
CA TRP A 83 17.86 -10.19 5.86
C TRP A 83 18.70 -10.51 4.63
N ASP A 84 19.93 -11.03 4.79
CA ASP A 84 20.83 -11.32 3.67
C ASP A 84 20.29 -12.46 2.81
N THR A 85 19.77 -13.51 3.44
CA THR A 85 19.10 -14.60 2.72
C THR A 85 17.85 -14.10 2.00
N VAL A 86 17.04 -13.24 2.62
CA VAL A 86 15.89 -12.61 1.94
C VAL A 86 16.34 -11.82 0.71
N ILE A 87 17.33 -10.95 0.84
CA ILE A 87 17.81 -10.10 -0.25
C ILE A 87 18.33 -10.97 -1.40
N ASN A 88 19.16 -11.96 -1.10
CA ASN A 88 19.87 -12.73 -2.12
C ASN A 88 19.02 -13.85 -2.74
N GLU A 89 18.25 -14.57 -1.93
CA GLU A 89 17.51 -15.75 -2.41
C GLU A 89 16.07 -15.44 -2.84
N VAL A 90 15.41 -14.45 -2.22
CA VAL A 90 14.03 -14.07 -2.56
C VAL A 90 14.02 -12.95 -3.60
N TRP A 91 14.84 -11.92 -3.39
CA TRP A 91 14.88 -10.72 -4.25
C TRP A 91 16.04 -10.72 -5.25
N ASN A 92 16.86 -11.77 -5.31
CA ASN A 92 17.96 -11.88 -6.29
C ASN A 92 18.93 -10.68 -6.25
N GLY A 93 19.19 -10.14 -5.06
CA GLY A 93 20.02 -8.95 -4.83
C GLY A 93 19.32 -7.61 -5.13
N GLU A 94 18.01 -7.61 -5.40
CA GLU A 94 17.23 -6.44 -5.81
C GLU A 94 16.37 -5.89 -4.67
N ALA A 95 16.89 -5.96 -3.44
CA ALA A 95 16.28 -5.36 -2.25
C ALA A 95 17.39 -4.88 -1.30
N VAL A 96 17.03 -3.97 -0.40
CA VAL A 96 17.92 -3.51 0.69
C VAL A 96 17.23 -3.73 2.03
N GLN A 97 18.01 -3.98 3.08
CA GLN A 97 17.46 -4.01 4.43
C GLN A 97 16.85 -2.65 4.76
N SER A 98 15.62 -2.67 5.26
CA SER A 98 14.98 -1.46 5.75
C SER A 98 15.33 -1.22 7.22
N LEU A 99 15.77 -0.01 7.55
CA LEU A 99 16.17 0.34 8.92
C LEU A 99 15.06 1.10 9.67
N THR A 100 14.08 1.62 8.94
CA THR A 100 13.00 2.48 9.46
C THR A 100 11.67 2.11 8.81
N LEU A 101 10.55 2.52 9.38
CA LEU A 101 9.25 2.36 8.69
C LEU A 101 9.12 3.31 7.50
N ALA A 102 9.62 4.54 7.64
CA ALA A 102 9.64 5.51 6.55
C ALA A 102 10.53 5.03 5.38
N LEU A 103 10.24 5.52 4.18
CA LEU A 103 11.01 5.24 2.97
C LEU A 103 11.95 6.38 2.59
N PRO A 104 12.93 6.14 1.71
CA PRO A 104 13.84 7.18 1.21
C PRO A 104 13.11 8.42 0.71
N GLY A 105 13.55 9.60 1.13
CA GLY A 105 12.95 10.89 0.77
C GLY A 105 11.92 11.44 1.76
N MET A 106 11.56 10.68 2.81
CA MET A 106 10.59 11.13 3.82
C MET A 106 11.23 11.66 5.10
N PRO A 107 10.52 12.54 5.84
CA PRO A 107 10.86 12.85 7.23
C PRO A 107 11.02 11.57 8.07
N GLY A 108 12.15 11.46 8.78
CA GLY A 108 12.43 10.31 9.64
C GLY A 108 13.09 9.12 8.96
N TYR A 109 13.23 9.11 7.63
CA TYR A 109 14.08 8.10 6.98
C TYR A 109 15.54 8.31 7.34
N SER A 110 16.25 7.25 7.70
CA SER A 110 17.69 7.32 7.95
C SER A 110 18.38 5.97 7.73
N ASN A 111 19.45 5.99 6.94
CA ASN A 111 20.37 4.87 6.73
C ASN A 111 21.34 4.65 7.90
N ASP A 112 21.33 5.54 8.89
CA ASP A 112 22.18 5.47 10.09
C ASP A 112 21.38 5.07 11.34
N SER A 113 20.13 4.63 11.17
CA SER A 113 19.29 4.16 12.27
C SER A 113 19.82 2.86 12.86
N ALA A 114 19.63 2.67 14.17
CA ALA A 114 19.88 1.38 14.80
C ALA A 114 18.98 0.32 14.15
N ALA A 115 19.55 -0.85 13.84
CA ALA A 115 18.86 -1.93 13.17
C ALA A 115 19.33 -3.29 13.67
N TYR A 116 18.43 -4.26 13.60
CA TYR A 116 18.76 -5.66 13.88
C TYR A 116 19.47 -6.27 12.67
N ALA A 117 20.33 -7.25 12.94
CA ALA A 117 20.93 -8.09 11.92
C ALA A 117 20.92 -9.53 12.45
N LEU A 118 21.07 -10.51 11.57
CA LEU A 118 21.14 -11.91 11.98
C LEU A 118 22.30 -12.11 12.97
N ASP A 119 21.95 -12.52 14.19
CA ASP A 119 22.90 -12.80 15.27
C ASP A 119 22.28 -13.84 16.21
N LEU A 120 22.47 -15.12 15.87
CA LEU A 120 21.88 -16.23 16.64
C LEU A 120 22.43 -16.31 18.08
N GLU A 121 23.64 -15.81 18.33
CA GLU A 121 24.21 -15.74 19.68
C GLU A 121 23.46 -14.71 20.51
N LYS A 122 23.25 -13.49 19.99
CA LYS A 122 22.42 -12.48 20.68
C LYS A 122 20.95 -12.90 20.80
N SER A 123 20.40 -13.58 19.80
CA SER A 123 19.05 -14.15 19.92
C SER A 123 18.98 -15.08 21.14
N ALA A 124 19.96 -15.98 21.30
CA ALA A 124 20.04 -16.86 22.45
C ALA A 124 20.22 -16.10 23.79
N GLU A 125 21.00 -15.02 23.80
CA GLU A 125 21.15 -14.16 24.98
C GLU A 125 19.84 -13.49 25.39
N GLU A 126 19.09 -12.94 24.43
CA GLU A 126 17.79 -12.31 24.69
C GLU A 126 16.78 -13.33 25.23
N PHE A 127 16.69 -14.54 24.65
CA PHE A 127 15.77 -15.57 25.16
C PHE A 127 16.10 -16.04 26.59
N LYS A 128 17.37 -15.95 27.02
CA LYS A 128 17.76 -16.27 28.42
C LYS A 128 17.42 -15.16 29.40
N LEU A 129 17.08 -13.97 28.91
CA LEU A 129 16.65 -12.82 29.72
C LEU A 129 15.13 -12.70 29.80
N ALA A 130 14.39 -13.49 29.03
CA ALA A 130 12.93 -13.41 28.95
C ALA A 130 12.27 -14.04 30.17
N ASP A 131 11.42 -13.26 30.84
CA ASP A 131 10.59 -13.59 32.00
C ASP A 131 9.12 -13.40 31.59
N VAL A 132 8.55 -14.45 31.01
CA VAL A 132 7.21 -14.41 30.39
C VAL A 132 6.09 -14.54 31.41
N ASP A 133 6.31 -15.30 32.48
CA ASP A 133 5.28 -15.60 33.49
C ASP A 133 5.25 -14.55 34.62
N LYS A 134 6.31 -13.74 34.76
CA LYS A 134 6.41 -12.57 35.65
C LYS A 134 6.16 -12.94 37.11
N ASP A 135 6.63 -14.11 37.52
CA ASP A 135 6.41 -14.64 38.87
C ASP A 135 7.28 -13.94 39.95
N GLY A 136 8.26 -13.15 39.50
CA GLY A 136 9.18 -12.38 40.33
C GLY A 136 10.54 -13.04 40.55
N ILE A 137 10.80 -14.20 39.94
CA ILE A 137 12.10 -14.85 39.85
C ILE A 137 12.77 -14.42 38.53
N PRO A 138 14.02 -13.93 38.55
CA PRO A 138 14.70 -13.51 37.32
C PRO A 138 14.99 -14.68 36.38
N ALA A 139 14.93 -14.41 35.07
CA ALA A 139 15.29 -15.37 34.04
C ALA A 139 16.70 -15.97 34.25
N GLY A 140 16.82 -17.29 34.10
CA GLY A 140 17.99 -18.12 34.36
C GLY A 140 18.13 -18.62 35.80
N GLU A 141 17.31 -18.12 36.73
CA GLU A 141 17.16 -18.66 38.09
C GLU A 141 15.86 -19.47 38.24
N ASP A 142 15.00 -19.46 37.21
CA ASP A 142 13.68 -20.08 37.19
C ASP A 142 13.65 -21.33 36.27
N PRO A 143 13.19 -22.51 36.75
CA PRO A 143 13.14 -23.72 35.93
C PRO A 143 12.04 -23.73 34.86
N ASP A 144 11.07 -22.80 34.89
CA ASP A 144 9.99 -22.66 33.90
C ASP A 144 10.19 -21.53 32.88
N ASP A 145 11.39 -20.96 32.84
CA ASP A 145 11.81 -20.01 31.81
C ASP A 145 11.73 -20.57 30.39
N VAL A 146 11.53 -19.65 29.44
CA VAL A 146 11.41 -19.97 28.01
C VAL A 146 12.62 -20.74 27.49
N TRP A 147 13.83 -20.44 27.99
CA TRP A 147 15.06 -21.09 27.54
C TRP A 147 15.09 -22.59 27.85
N ASP A 148 14.64 -23.00 29.03
CA ASP A 148 14.70 -24.40 29.48
C ASP A 148 13.42 -25.18 29.11
N MET A 149 12.26 -24.51 29.08
CA MET A 149 10.98 -25.13 28.73
C MET A 149 10.74 -25.24 27.23
N GLY A 150 11.25 -24.28 26.45
CA GLY A 150 10.88 -24.10 25.05
C GLY A 150 9.45 -23.61 24.86
N PHE A 151 9.04 -23.51 23.60
CA PHE A 151 7.72 -23.02 23.24
C PHE A 151 7.21 -23.58 21.93
N ARG A 152 5.89 -23.52 21.73
CA ARG A 152 5.25 -23.82 20.44
C ARG A 152 4.21 -22.78 20.05
N LEU A 153 4.29 -22.26 18.82
CA LEU A 153 3.31 -21.35 18.25
C LEU A 153 3.27 -21.41 16.72
N GLN A 154 2.27 -20.79 16.10
CA GLN A 154 2.10 -20.75 14.64
C GLN A 154 2.25 -19.32 14.09
N MET A 155 3.20 -19.09 13.20
CA MET A 155 3.30 -17.86 12.41
C MET A 155 2.41 -17.94 11.18
N ILE A 156 1.66 -16.88 10.93
CA ILE A 156 0.60 -16.89 9.92
C ILE A 156 0.95 -15.96 8.75
N TYR A 157 0.75 -16.47 7.53
CA TYR A 157 0.80 -15.70 6.28
C TYR A 157 -0.49 -15.92 5.46
N ASN A 158 -0.74 -15.07 4.46
CA ASN A 158 -1.86 -15.26 3.54
C ASN A 158 -1.47 -16.19 2.38
N THR A 159 -2.26 -17.24 2.14
CA THR A 159 -1.99 -18.21 1.07
C THR A 159 -1.86 -17.54 -0.30
N GLY A 160 -0.91 -18.01 -1.10
CA GLY A 160 -0.59 -17.42 -2.41
C GLY A 160 0.49 -16.35 -2.38
N ASN A 161 0.94 -15.92 -1.19
CA ASN A 161 2.10 -15.04 -1.05
C ASN A 161 3.35 -15.84 -0.64
N SER A 162 4.13 -16.27 -1.63
CA SER A 162 5.36 -17.04 -1.43
C SER A 162 6.44 -16.25 -0.68
N THR A 163 6.56 -14.94 -0.93
CA THR A 163 7.52 -14.07 -0.24
C THR A 163 7.30 -14.10 1.27
N ARG A 164 6.06 -13.90 1.72
CA ARG A 164 5.71 -13.92 3.16
C ARG A 164 5.86 -15.30 3.78
N GLN A 165 5.57 -16.36 3.01
CA GLN A 165 5.84 -17.73 3.45
C GLN A 165 7.34 -17.93 3.72
N ILE A 166 8.20 -17.52 2.78
CA ILE A 166 9.65 -17.67 2.92
C ILE A 166 10.18 -16.87 4.11
N TYR A 167 9.68 -15.66 4.35
CA TYR A 167 10.07 -14.87 5.54
C TYR A 167 9.77 -15.63 6.84
N ALA A 168 8.59 -16.26 6.92
CA ALA A 168 8.19 -17.05 8.08
C ALA A 168 9.04 -18.32 8.23
N GLU A 169 9.38 -18.99 7.12
CA GLU A 169 10.21 -20.21 7.10
C GLU A 169 11.66 -19.93 7.48
N ILE A 170 12.23 -18.80 7.07
CA ILE A 170 13.57 -18.34 7.49
C ILE A 170 13.61 -18.18 9.01
N LEU A 171 12.64 -17.45 9.58
CA LEU A 171 12.59 -17.23 11.02
C LEU A 171 12.34 -18.53 11.80
N GLN A 172 11.46 -19.40 11.28
CA GLN A 172 11.22 -20.73 11.83
C GLN A 172 12.53 -21.54 11.91
N ALA A 173 13.30 -21.61 10.82
CA ALA A 173 14.52 -22.40 10.75
C ALA A 173 15.59 -21.88 11.73
N ASN A 174 15.77 -20.56 11.77
CA ASN A 174 16.78 -19.94 12.63
C ASN A 174 16.44 -20.05 14.12
N LEU A 175 15.16 -19.91 14.50
CA LEU A 175 14.75 -20.10 15.90
C LEU A 175 14.96 -21.54 16.39
N ALA A 176 14.75 -22.54 15.52
CA ALA A 176 15.04 -23.94 15.84
C ALA A 176 16.55 -24.22 15.98
N GLU A 177 17.40 -23.41 15.35
CA GLU A 177 18.86 -23.45 15.52
C GLU A 177 19.31 -22.79 16.83
N VAL A 178 18.65 -21.70 17.24
CA VAL A 178 18.90 -21.02 18.53
C VAL A 178 18.69 -21.98 19.70
N ASN A 179 17.58 -22.73 19.67
CA ASN A 179 17.28 -23.76 20.66
C ASN A 179 16.35 -24.83 20.06
N GLU A 180 16.70 -26.11 20.19
CA GLU A 180 15.93 -27.22 19.63
C GLU A 180 14.51 -27.37 20.23
N LEU A 181 14.27 -26.72 21.38
CA LEU A 181 12.96 -26.69 22.04
C LEU A 181 12.03 -25.59 21.49
N PHE A 182 12.52 -24.71 20.62
CA PHE A 182 11.73 -23.63 20.03
C PHE A 182 11.03 -24.13 18.76
N THR A 183 9.71 -24.28 18.82
CA THR A 183 8.91 -24.79 17.72
C THR A 183 7.97 -23.71 17.17
N VAL A 184 8.35 -23.09 16.06
CA VAL A 184 7.46 -22.24 15.27
C VAL A 184 6.91 -23.05 14.11
N GLU A 185 5.62 -22.98 13.83
CA GLU A 185 5.01 -23.58 12.64
C GLU A 185 4.55 -22.48 11.68
N VAL A 186 4.79 -22.65 10.39
CA VAL A 186 4.32 -21.70 9.37
C VAL A 186 2.99 -22.19 8.81
N LEU A 187 1.94 -21.38 8.93
CA LEU A 187 0.59 -21.72 8.46
C LEU A 187 0.04 -20.64 7.51
N GLY A 188 -0.34 -21.06 6.32
CA GLY A 188 -1.03 -20.22 5.35
C GLY A 188 -2.54 -20.23 5.57
N LEU A 189 -3.17 -19.05 5.65
CA LEU A 189 -4.64 -18.91 5.67
C LEU A 189 -5.16 -18.24 4.38
N PRO A 190 -6.31 -18.68 3.84
CA PRO A 190 -7.04 -17.91 2.84
C PRO A 190 -7.34 -16.50 3.35
N TRP A 191 -7.28 -15.50 2.48
CA TRP A 191 -7.35 -14.08 2.88
C TRP A 191 -8.55 -13.72 3.81
N PRO A 192 -9.79 -14.17 3.56
CA PRO A 192 -10.91 -13.89 4.48
C PRO A 192 -10.70 -14.48 5.89
N ALA A 193 -10.13 -15.68 5.98
CA ALA A 193 -9.83 -16.33 7.25
C ALA A 193 -8.66 -15.66 7.98
N TYR A 194 -7.63 -15.25 7.23
CA TYR A 194 -6.52 -14.45 7.75
C TYR A 194 -7.03 -13.16 8.39
N LEU A 195 -7.84 -12.37 7.68
CA LEU A 195 -8.40 -11.12 8.18
C LEU A 195 -9.33 -11.34 9.39
N ALA A 196 -10.14 -12.40 9.38
CA ALA A 196 -11.00 -12.74 10.51
C ALA A 196 -10.18 -13.06 11.77
N ALA A 197 -9.14 -13.90 11.65
CA ALA A 197 -8.24 -14.23 12.75
C ALA A 197 -7.45 -13.01 13.26
N GLN A 198 -7.04 -12.13 12.33
CA GLN A 198 -6.33 -10.90 12.63
C GLN A 198 -7.20 -9.91 13.42
N ARG A 199 -8.45 -9.66 12.97
CA ARG A 199 -9.40 -8.78 13.67
C ARG A 199 -9.80 -9.35 15.04
N ALA A 200 -9.87 -10.68 15.15
CA ALA A 200 -10.09 -11.36 16.42
C ALA A 200 -8.85 -11.35 17.34
N LYS A 201 -7.73 -10.75 16.90
CA LYS A 201 -6.47 -10.64 17.66
C LYS A 201 -5.92 -12.02 18.07
N LYS A 202 -6.11 -13.04 17.21
CA LYS A 202 -5.70 -14.42 17.50
C LYS A 202 -4.33 -14.79 16.96
N ILE A 203 -3.87 -14.12 15.91
CA ILE A 203 -2.61 -14.47 15.25
C ILE A 203 -1.43 -14.03 16.15
N PRO A 204 -0.49 -14.91 16.55
CA PRO A 204 0.64 -14.53 17.41
C PRO A 204 1.71 -13.71 16.65
N VAL A 205 2.09 -14.16 15.45
CA VAL A 205 3.00 -13.45 14.54
C VAL A 205 2.36 -13.40 13.17
N MET A 206 2.16 -12.19 12.65
CA MET A 206 1.48 -11.94 11.39
C MET A 206 2.47 -11.35 10.38
N VAL A 207 2.62 -11.99 9.22
CA VAL A 207 3.40 -11.39 8.12
C VAL A 207 2.47 -10.49 7.33
N ALA A 208 2.66 -9.18 7.46
CA ALA A 208 1.84 -8.17 6.83
C ALA A 208 2.71 -7.21 6.02
N GLY A 209 2.10 -6.40 5.17
CA GLY A 209 2.82 -5.40 4.41
C GLY A 209 1.94 -4.23 4.07
N TRP A 210 2.60 -3.13 3.74
CA TRP A 210 1.97 -1.89 3.37
C TRP A 210 2.52 -1.47 2.03
N LEU A 211 1.61 -1.13 1.12
CA LEU A 211 1.91 -0.37 -0.09
C LEU A 211 1.51 1.05 0.25
N GLU A 212 2.39 2.00 -0.03
CA GLU A 212 2.14 3.41 0.22
C GLU A 212 0.89 3.92 -0.50
N ASP A 213 0.07 4.69 0.22
CA ASP A 213 -1.01 5.48 -0.35
C ASP A 213 -0.54 6.90 -0.70
N ILE A 214 0.20 7.53 0.21
CA ILE A 214 0.76 8.89 0.03
C ILE A 214 2.23 8.90 0.43
N HIS A 215 3.06 9.64 -0.30
CA HIS A 215 4.50 9.74 0.02
C HIS A 215 4.77 10.63 1.22
N ASP A 216 4.38 10.15 2.39
CA ASP A 216 4.52 10.82 3.67
C ASP A 216 4.77 9.78 4.75
N ALA A 217 5.69 10.08 5.68
CA ALA A 217 6.00 9.23 6.81
C ALA A 217 4.75 8.85 7.64
N HIS A 218 3.73 9.71 7.71
CA HIS A 218 2.47 9.39 8.38
C HIS A 218 1.86 8.09 7.86
N ASN A 219 1.88 7.88 6.54
CA ASN A 219 1.33 6.69 5.89
C ASN A 219 2.16 5.42 6.14
N TRP A 220 3.33 5.53 6.77
CA TRP A 220 4.13 4.40 7.20
C TRP A 220 4.02 4.16 8.70
N TYR A 221 4.12 5.19 9.52
CA TYR A 221 4.06 5.01 10.98
C TYR A 221 2.64 4.75 11.47
N GLN A 222 1.62 5.43 10.93
CA GLN A 222 0.24 5.28 11.40
C GLN A 222 -0.24 3.83 11.26
N PRO A 223 -0.13 3.16 10.08
CA PRO A 223 -0.67 1.81 9.93
C PRO A 223 -0.03 0.80 10.87
N TYR A 224 1.29 0.89 11.09
CA TYR A 224 2.02 -0.07 11.91
C TYR A 224 1.97 0.19 13.42
N THR A 225 1.53 1.36 13.88
CA THR A 225 1.58 1.71 15.32
C THR A 225 0.23 2.01 15.95
N SER A 226 -0.64 2.80 15.32
CA SER A 226 -1.92 3.21 15.90
C SER A 226 -3.13 2.91 15.02
N GLY A 227 -2.92 2.79 13.71
CA GLY A 227 -3.94 2.51 12.71
C GLY A 227 -4.15 1.03 12.45
N THR A 228 -4.24 0.67 11.18
CA THR A 228 -4.67 -0.63 10.65
C THR A 228 -4.06 -1.84 11.38
N TYR A 229 -2.73 -1.94 11.43
CA TYR A 229 -2.04 -3.03 12.11
C TYR A 229 -1.82 -2.74 13.59
N GLY A 230 -1.59 -1.49 13.98
CA GLY A 230 -1.46 -1.11 15.40
C GLY A 230 -2.67 -1.55 16.25
N ALA A 231 -3.88 -1.36 15.74
CA ALA A 231 -5.11 -1.83 16.38
C ALA A 231 -5.20 -3.37 16.49
N ARG A 232 -4.63 -4.07 15.51
CA ARG A 232 -4.66 -5.55 15.40
C ARG A 232 -3.54 -6.23 16.19
N GLN A 233 -2.45 -5.54 16.46
CA GLN A 233 -1.35 -5.96 17.33
C GLN A 233 -1.74 -6.03 18.81
N ASN A 234 -2.85 -5.41 19.18
CA ASN A 234 -3.35 -5.38 20.56
C ASN A 234 -2.28 -4.97 21.61
N MET A 235 -1.37 -4.06 21.22
CA MET A 235 -0.31 -3.49 22.07
C MET A 235 -0.85 -2.96 23.41
N PRO A 236 -0.02 -2.90 24.47
CA PRO A 236 -0.34 -2.21 25.70
C PRO A 236 -0.78 -0.74 25.48
N ASP A 237 -1.74 -0.26 26.29
CA ASP A 237 -2.35 1.07 26.10
C ASP A 237 -1.36 2.22 26.28
N ASP A 238 -0.36 2.06 27.15
CA ASP A 238 0.73 3.02 27.35
C ASP A 238 1.62 3.11 26.11
N MET A 239 2.03 1.97 25.54
CA MET A 239 2.82 1.92 24.31
C MET A 239 2.05 2.52 23.12
N LYS A 240 0.77 2.17 22.96
CA LYS A 240 -0.11 2.79 21.94
C LYS A 240 -0.24 4.29 22.14
N GLY A 241 -0.42 4.72 23.39
CA GLY A 241 -0.56 6.13 23.75
C GLY A 241 0.69 6.95 23.41
N GLU A 242 1.88 6.38 23.62
CA GLU A 242 3.15 7.03 23.27
C GLU A 242 3.34 7.14 21.75
N PHE A 243 3.14 6.05 20.99
CA PHE A 243 3.17 6.11 19.52
C PHE A 243 2.17 7.11 18.96
N LYS A 244 0.93 7.11 19.49
CA LYS A 244 -0.10 8.06 19.08
C LYS A 244 0.30 9.51 19.38
N SER A 245 0.87 9.78 20.56
CA SER A 245 1.33 11.12 20.91
C SER A 245 2.40 11.64 19.96
N LEU A 246 3.34 10.79 19.54
CA LEU A 246 4.37 11.14 18.55
C LEU A 246 3.77 11.36 17.16
N LEU A 247 2.83 10.51 16.72
CA LEU A 247 2.12 10.69 15.46
C LEU A 247 1.35 12.02 15.41
N ASP A 248 0.55 12.31 16.44
CA ASP A 248 -0.25 13.53 16.54
C ASP A 248 0.66 14.79 16.47
N GLN A 249 1.83 14.74 17.11
CA GLN A 249 2.84 15.80 17.03
C GLN A 249 3.43 15.91 15.62
N ALA A 250 3.77 14.79 14.98
CA ALA A 250 4.41 14.78 13.66
C ALA A 250 3.48 15.27 12.53
N VAL A 251 2.18 14.98 12.59
CA VAL A 251 1.22 15.46 11.59
C VAL A 251 0.85 16.93 11.77
N ALA A 252 0.88 17.44 13.01
CA ALA A 252 0.60 18.85 13.33
C ALA A 252 1.72 19.82 12.92
N LEU A 253 2.86 19.32 12.46
CA LEU A 253 3.98 20.11 11.96
C LEU A 253 3.95 20.13 10.43
N VAL A 254 4.17 21.32 9.84
CA VAL A 254 4.28 21.49 8.37
C VAL A 254 5.72 21.63 7.88
N ASP A 255 6.68 21.91 8.78
CA ASP A 255 8.11 21.97 8.46
C ASP A 255 8.72 20.56 8.41
N PRO A 256 9.28 20.11 7.27
CA PRO A 256 9.80 18.74 7.14
C PRO A 256 10.91 18.37 8.11
N ALA A 257 11.78 19.32 8.49
CA ALA A 257 12.87 19.06 9.41
C ALA A 257 12.35 18.88 10.84
N ALA A 258 11.40 19.72 11.27
CA ALA A 258 10.74 19.56 12.56
C ALA A 258 9.97 18.23 12.65
N ARG A 259 9.33 17.80 11.56
CA ARG A 259 8.69 16.47 11.48
C ARG A 259 9.70 15.33 11.61
N ALA A 260 10.84 15.45 10.93
CA ALA A 260 11.88 14.41 10.95
C ALA A 260 12.40 14.15 12.37
N GLU A 261 12.58 15.18 13.20
CA GLU A 261 12.98 15.02 14.61
C GLU A 261 12.00 14.16 15.43
N VAL A 262 10.70 14.31 15.19
CA VAL A 262 9.68 13.48 15.87
C VAL A 262 9.73 12.04 15.35
N TYR A 263 9.87 11.84 14.03
CA TYR A 263 9.97 10.49 13.48
C TYR A 263 11.28 9.77 13.84
N TYR A 264 12.39 10.47 14.09
CA TYR A 264 13.59 9.86 14.64
C TYR A 264 13.37 9.32 16.07
N GLN A 265 12.55 9.99 16.87
CA GLN A 265 12.13 9.46 18.18
C GLN A 265 11.27 8.20 17.99
N MET A 266 10.37 8.20 17.00
CA MET A 266 9.58 7.00 16.68
C MET A 266 10.45 5.83 16.20
N ASN A 267 11.50 6.07 15.41
CA ASN A 267 12.45 5.03 15.01
C ASN A 267 13.16 4.40 16.22
N ALA A 268 13.67 5.24 17.12
CA ALA A 268 14.31 4.77 18.35
C ALA A 268 13.35 3.92 19.19
N MET A 269 12.11 4.41 19.38
CA MET A 269 11.07 3.66 20.10
C MET A 269 10.73 2.34 19.41
N TYR A 270 10.55 2.33 18.09
CA TYR A 270 10.24 1.12 17.32
C TYR A 270 11.38 0.09 17.42
N TYR A 271 12.64 0.53 17.36
CA TYR A 271 13.81 -0.32 17.56
C TYR A 271 13.90 -0.88 18.98
N ASP A 272 13.67 -0.05 20.00
CA ASP A 272 13.79 -0.44 21.41
C ASP A 272 12.66 -1.39 21.83
N GLN A 273 11.43 -1.13 21.36
CA GLN A 273 10.23 -1.87 21.74
C GLN A 273 9.94 -3.06 20.82
N VAL A 274 10.48 -3.09 19.59
CA VAL A 274 10.33 -4.19 18.62
C VAL A 274 8.87 -4.66 18.47
N PRO A 275 7.90 -3.78 18.13
CA PRO A 275 6.51 -4.22 17.90
C PRO A 275 6.40 -5.11 16.63
N GLY A 276 7.39 -5.04 15.75
CA GLY A 276 7.56 -5.97 14.63
C GLY A 276 8.96 -5.90 14.02
N ILE A 277 9.30 -6.89 13.20
CA ILE A 277 10.55 -6.97 12.44
C ILE A 277 10.33 -6.32 11.09
N ILE A 278 10.99 -5.18 10.88
CA ILE A 278 11.05 -4.51 9.58
C ILE A 278 11.90 -5.35 8.63
N THR A 279 11.38 -5.71 7.46
CA THR A 279 12.09 -6.61 6.52
C THR A 279 12.99 -5.85 5.55
N VAL A 280 12.65 -5.84 4.27
CA VAL A 280 13.44 -5.26 3.18
C VAL A 280 12.58 -4.31 2.37
N LEU A 281 13.21 -3.29 1.77
CA LEU A 281 12.65 -2.55 0.66
C LEU A 281 13.07 -3.23 -0.65
N PRO A 282 12.15 -3.77 -1.45
CA PRO A 282 12.47 -4.17 -2.81
C PRO A 282 12.82 -2.94 -3.65
N THR A 283 13.65 -3.14 -4.67
CA THR A 283 14.02 -2.10 -5.63
C THR A 283 13.36 -2.35 -6.99
N ALA A 284 13.10 -1.27 -7.71
CA ALA A 284 12.45 -1.23 -8.99
C ALA A 284 13.32 -1.91 -10.05
N HIS A 285 12.64 -2.58 -10.96
CA HIS A 285 13.22 -3.29 -12.09
C HIS A 285 12.24 -3.18 -13.27
N GLY A 286 12.42 -2.14 -14.07
CA GLY A 286 11.51 -1.79 -15.17
C GLY A 286 12.13 -2.03 -16.53
N PHE A 287 11.50 -2.88 -17.34
CA PHE A 287 11.89 -3.12 -18.73
C PHE A 287 11.08 -2.25 -19.69
N GLU A 288 11.76 -1.75 -20.71
CA GLU A 288 11.13 -1.05 -21.84
C GLU A 288 11.94 -1.27 -23.12
N GLN A 289 11.30 -1.11 -24.27
CA GLN A 289 12.02 -1.01 -25.54
C GLN A 289 12.91 0.23 -25.55
N LYS A 290 14.13 0.14 -26.10
CA LYS A 290 15.07 1.28 -26.19
C LYS A 290 14.52 2.48 -26.97
N TRP A 291 13.55 2.27 -27.86
CA TRP A 291 12.89 3.34 -28.61
C TRP A 291 11.91 4.17 -27.78
N ILE A 292 11.61 3.76 -26.54
CA ILE A 292 10.85 4.57 -25.60
C ILE A 292 11.80 5.61 -24.97
N GLY A 293 11.37 6.86 -24.98
CA GLY A 293 12.05 7.98 -24.35
C GLY A 293 11.18 8.67 -23.32
N ASN A 294 11.81 9.43 -22.42
CA ASN A 294 11.14 10.29 -21.43
C ASN A 294 10.10 9.61 -20.52
N ARG A 295 10.14 8.28 -20.37
CA ARG A 295 9.36 7.58 -19.34
C ARG A 295 9.88 7.99 -17.97
N VAL A 296 8.98 8.51 -17.14
CA VAL A 296 9.28 8.97 -15.79
C VAL A 296 9.04 7.82 -14.83
N PHE A 297 10.11 7.31 -14.22
CA PHE A 297 10.02 6.30 -13.18
C PHE A 297 9.90 6.98 -11.81
N ASN A 298 8.67 7.37 -11.49
CA ASN A 298 8.29 7.83 -10.18
C ASN A 298 7.37 6.78 -9.55
N PRO A 299 7.76 6.16 -8.43
CA PRO A 299 6.98 5.07 -7.86
C PRO A 299 5.69 5.57 -7.20
N ILE A 300 5.52 6.88 -6.96
CA ILE A 300 4.25 7.44 -6.47
C ILE A 300 3.19 7.41 -7.56
N PHE A 301 3.60 7.47 -8.83
CA PHE A 301 2.65 7.37 -9.92
C PHE A 301 2.02 5.99 -9.90
N SER A 302 0.72 5.95 -10.21
CA SER A 302 0.02 4.70 -10.47
C SER A 302 0.53 4.15 -11.80
N GLN A 303 1.68 3.48 -11.77
CA GLN A 303 2.41 3.01 -12.95
C GLN A 303 2.86 4.17 -13.87
N ASP A 304 2.40 4.19 -15.13
CA ASP A 304 2.98 5.02 -16.18
C ASP A 304 2.21 6.34 -16.39
N TYR A 305 2.94 7.46 -16.34
CA TYR A 305 2.44 8.76 -16.78
C TYR A 305 2.89 9.02 -18.23
N TYR A 306 1.95 8.99 -19.17
CA TYR A 306 2.23 8.85 -20.60
C TYR A 306 2.53 10.17 -21.30
N ALA A 307 2.12 11.31 -20.75
CA ALA A 307 2.25 12.61 -21.42
C ALA A 307 3.68 12.97 -21.84
N PRO A 308 4.71 12.82 -20.97
CA PRO A 308 6.09 13.15 -21.35
C PRO A 308 6.74 12.11 -22.26
N MET A 309 6.19 10.90 -22.34
CA MET A 309 6.81 9.77 -23.05
C MET A 309 6.90 10.05 -24.54
N THR A 310 8.03 9.70 -25.13
CA THR A 310 8.28 9.79 -26.57
C THR A 310 8.55 8.40 -27.14
N LYS A 311 8.33 8.25 -28.44
CA LYS A 311 8.61 7.02 -29.17
C LYS A 311 9.37 7.34 -30.45
N SER A 312 10.47 6.61 -30.69
CA SER A 312 11.31 6.85 -31.86
C SER A 312 10.59 6.47 -33.16
N ALA A 313 10.90 7.18 -34.25
CA ALA A 313 10.27 7.01 -35.56
C ALA A 313 10.56 5.66 -36.25
N ASP A 314 11.60 4.96 -35.80
CA ASP A 314 11.97 3.62 -36.27
C ASP A 314 11.29 2.48 -35.47
N ALA A 315 10.51 2.81 -34.44
CA ALA A 315 9.68 1.83 -33.74
C ALA A 315 8.60 1.24 -34.66
N LYS A 316 8.12 0.03 -34.35
CA LYS A 316 7.11 -0.68 -35.15
C LYS A 316 5.83 0.14 -35.37
N ASN A 317 5.36 0.80 -34.31
CA ASN A 317 4.21 1.71 -34.31
C ASN A 317 4.59 3.00 -33.57
N PRO A 318 5.14 4.01 -34.24
CA PRO A 318 5.66 5.21 -33.57
C PRO A 318 4.57 6.09 -32.94
N ASP A 319 3.33 5.98 -33.43
CA ASP A 319 2.19 6.78 -32.96
C ASP A 319 1.40 6.12 -31.81
N VAL A 320 1.82 4.94 -31.34
CA VAL A 320 1.09 4.18 -30.30
C VAL A 320 2.07 3.69 -29.25
N ILE A 321 1.83 4.00 -27.97
CA ILE A 321 2.47 3.29 -26.84
C ILE A 321 1.60 2.09 -26.47
N THR A 322 2.18 0.89 -26.49
CA THR A 322 1.51 -0.34 -26.04
C THR A 322 2.10 -0.82 -24.73
N VAL A 323 1.31 -0.74 -23.66
CA VAL A 323 1.61 -1.29 -22.34
C VAL A 323 0.86 -2.60 -22.17
N VAL A 324 1.54 -3.67 -21.75
CA VAL A 324 0.89 -4.97 -21.49
C VAL A 324 1.07 -5.39 -20.05
N THR A 325 -0.03 -5.53 -19.33
CA THR A 325 -0.07 -5.78 -17.89
C THR A 325 -0.98 -6.96 -17.56
N SER A 326 -1.08 -7.32 -16.28
CA SER A 326 -2.01 -8.34 -15.79
C SER A 326 -3.12 -7.75 -14.90
N GLY A 327 -3.03 -6.47 -14.51
CA GLY A 327 -4.04 -5.82 -13.67
C GLY A 327 -5.14 -5.14 -14.49
N ASP A 328 -6.40 -5.37 -14.12
CA ASP A 328 -7.56 -4.72 -14.73
C ASP A 328 -7.94 -3.44 -13.99
N THR A 329 -8.51 -2.48 -14.72
CA THR A 329 -9.15 -1.28 -14.16
C THR A 329 -10.47 -1.72 -13.50
N ASP A 330 -10.77 -1.24 -12.29
CA ASP A 330 -12.06 -1.51 -11.63
C ASP A 330 -13.03 -0.33 -11.79
N THR A 331 -12.52 0.90 -11.67
CA THR A 331 -13.33 2.12 -11.73
C THR A 331 -12.55 3.30 -12.33
N LEU A 332 -13.26 4.23 -12.97
CA LEU A 332 -12.73 5.49 -13.46
C LEU A 332 -13.21 6.70 -12.62
N ASP A 333 -13.82 6.45 -11.46
CA ASP A 333 -14.16 7.49 -10.50
C ASP A 333 -12.97 7.77 -9.56
N PRO A 334 -12.38 8.98 -9.59
CA PRO A 334 -11.31 9.33 -8.68
C PRO A 334 -11.70 9.25 -7.20
N ALA A 335 -12.98 9.44 -6.87
CA ALA A 335 -13.44 9.37 -5.48
C ALA A 335 -13.39 7.92 -4.93
N LEU A 336 -13.49 6.92 -5.81
CA LEU A 336 -13.59 5.50 -5.45
C LEU A 336 -12.31 4.72 -5.75
N SER A 337 -11.54 5.12 -6.77
CA SER A 337 -10.35 4.40 -7.23
C SER A 337 -9.26 4.33 -6.16
N TYR A 338 -9.10 3.14 -5.58
CA TYR A 338 -8.02 2.86 -4.64
C TYR A 338 -6.94 1.92 -5.20
N ASP A 339 -7.25 1.16 -6.25
CA ASP A 339 -6.28 0.25 -6.86
C ASP A 339 -5.36 0.96 -7.86
N THR A 340 -4.17 0.38 -8.08
CA THR A 340 -3.13 0.96 -8.96
C THR A 340 -3.47 0.91 -10.44
N SER A 341 -4.34 -0.01 -10.89
CA SER A 341 -4.69 -0.13 -12.32
C SER A 341 -5.72 0.91 -12.74
N SER A 342 -6.71 1.19 -11.89
CA SER A 342 -7.63 2.32 -12.03
C SER A 342 -6.87 3.65 -11.95
N GLY A 343 -5.98 3.79 -10.95
CA GLY A 343 -5.14 4.97 -10.76
C GLY A 343 -4.29 5.33 -11.98
N GLU A 344 -3.76 4.32 -12.70
CA GLU A 344 -2.95 4.55 -13.91
C GLU A 344 -3.75 5.25 -15.02
N ILE A 345 -5.01 4.88 -15.18
CA ILE A 345 -5.89 5.55 -16.14
C ILE A 345 -6.28 6.93 -15.62
N ILE A 346 -6.67 7.03 -14.35
CA ILE A 346 -7.13 8.27 -13.73
C ILE A 346 -6.06 9.36 -13.76
N GLN A 347 -4.80 9.07 -13.44
CA GLN A 347 -3.73 10.08 -13.45
C GLN A 347 -3.41 10.65 -14.85
N ASN A 348 -3.78 9.93 -15.91
CA ASN A 348 -3.57 10.36 -17.29
C ASN A 348 -4.80 11.08 -17.88
N VAL A 349 -5.98 10.85 -17.30
CA VAL A 349 -7.27 11.39 -17.74
C VAL A 349 -7.70 12.59 -16.91
N TYR A 350 -7.56 12.51 -15.59
CA TYR A 350 -7.89 13.58 -14.66
C TYR A 350 -6.62 14.26 -14.14
N GLU A 351 -6.80 15.45 -13.58
CA GLU A 351 -5.74 16.23 -12.98
C GLU A 351 -6.11 16.67 -11.57
N THR A 352 -5.10 16.85 -10.73
CA THR A 352 -5.21 17.35 -9.37
C THR A 352 -4.83 18.84 -9.33
N LEU A 353 -4.86 19.46 -8.15
CA LEU A 353 -4.41 20.85 -8.00
C LEU A 353 -2.89 21.00 -8.18
N ILE A 354 -2.14 20.00 -7.71
CA ILE A 354 -0.67 19.95 -7.74
C ILE A 354 -0.22 18.53 -8.04
N PHE A 355 0.93 18.38 -8.66
CA PHE A 355 1.46 17.06 -9.03
C PHE A 355 2.92 16.91 -8.62
N TYR A 356 3.45 15.69 -8.61
CA TYR A 356 4.86 15.47 -8.29
C TYR A 356 5.78 15.94 -9.44
N ASP A 357 6.93 16.48 -9.08
CA ASP A 357 7.93 16.99 -10.05
C ASP A 357 8.74 15.84 -10.67
N GLY A 358 8.21 15.25 -11.74
CA GLY A 358 8.92 14.23 -12.51
C GLY A 358 9.29 13.03 -11.64
N VAL A 359 10.59 12.79 -11.44
CA VAL A 359 11.10 11.67 -10.63
C VAL A 359 11.16 11.95 -9.13
N ALA A 360 11.01 13.20 -8.71
CA ALA A 360 11.06 13.57 -7.30
C ALA A 360 9.80 13.09 -6.57
N THR A 361 9.98 12.54 -5.38
CA THR A 361 8.90 12.03 -4.52
C THR A 361 8.53 13.02 -3.40
N ASP A 362 9.31 14.08 -3.26
CA ASP A 362 9.23 15.08 -2.18
C ASP A 362 8.98 16.51 -2.70
N LYS A 363 8.79 16.67 -4.01
CA LYS A 363 8.62 17.97 -4.67
C LYS A 363 7.34 18.01 -5.47
N PHE A 364 6.66 19.15 -5.38
CA PHE A 364 5.39 19.40 -6.05
C PHE A 364 5.52 20.54 -7.05
N VAL A 365 4.81 20.41 -8.17
CA VAL A 365 4.61 21.44 -9.19
C VAL A 365 3.11 21.78 -9.30
N PRO A 366 2.77 23.03 -9.69
CA PRO A 366 1.37 23.37 -9.94
C PRO A 366 0.82 22.60 -11.14
N GLN A 367 -0.41 22.10 -11.02
CA GLN A 367 -1.17 21.50 -12.12
C GLN A 367 -2.40 22.38 -12.42
N LEU A 368 -3.58 22.03 -11.87
CA LEU A 368 -4.78 22.86 -11.99
C LEU A 368 -4.71 24.13 -11.11
N ALA A 369 -3.87 24.15 -10.08
CA ALA A 369 -3.48 25.38 -9.42
C ALA A 369 -2.46 26.17 -10.25
N THR A 370 -2.39 27.48 -10.09
CA THR A 370 -1.36 28.31 -10.76
C THR A 370 -0.02 28.29 -10.04
N GLU A 371 -0.01 27.94 -8.74
CA GLU A 371 1.18 27.82 -7.89
C GLU A 371 0.92 26.82 -6.76
N VAL A 372 1.98 26.20 -6.23
CA VAL A 372 1.89 25.40 -5.01
C VAL A 372 1.74 26.36 -3.82
N PRO A 373 0.74 26.21 -2.94
CA PRO A 373 0.56 27.11 -1.81
C PRO A 373 1.69 26.97 -0.79
N THR A 374 2.17 28.10 -0.28
CA THR A 374 3.18 28.18 0.78
C THR A 374 2.83 29.30 1.76
N ILE A 375 3.49 29.33 2.92
CA ILE A 375 3.38 30.48 3.84
C ILE A 375 3.92 31.76 3.15
N GLU A 376 4.99 31.63 2.35
CA GLU A 376 5.66 32.76 1.71
C GLU A 376 4.81 33.46 0.64
N ASN A 377 4.05 32.70 -0.16
CA ASN A 377 3.14 33.26 -1.16
C ASN A 377 1.73 33.57 -0.60
N GLY A 378 1.49 33.32 0.69
CA GLY A 378 0.22 33.53 1.36
C GLY A 378 -0.84 32.48 1.04
N GLY A 379 -0.48 31.40 0.35
CA GLY A 379 -1.35 30.25 0.11
C GLY A 379 -1.55 29.37 1.34
N VAL A 380 -0.72 29.51 2.39
CA VAL A 380 -0.88 28.82 3.68
C VAL A 380 -0.84 29.84 4.81
N SER A 381 -1.78 29.77 5.75
CA SER A 381 -1.77 30.60 6.95
C SER A 381 -0.57 30.28 7.86
N ALA A 382 -0.17 31.23 8.71
CA ALA A 382 0.98 31.05 9.61
C ALA A 382 0.81 29.91 10.62
N ASP A 383 -0.43 29.53 10.95
CA ASP A 383 -0.76 28.38 11.80
C ASP A 383 -0.94 27.07 11.01
N GLY A 384 -0.82 27.08 9.67
CA GLY A 384 -0.96 25.90 8.81
C GLY A 384 -2.39 25.37 8.66
N MET A 385 -3.41 26.09 9.19
CA MET A 385 -4.79 25.61 9.22
C MET A 385 -5.64 26.08 8.04
N THR A 386 -5.22 27.11 7.30
CA THR A 386 -5.94 27.63 6.13
C THR A 386 -5.05 27.53 4.90
N TRP A 387 -5.52 26.82 3.88
CA TRP A 387 -4.83 26.65 2.61
C TRP A 387 -5.68 27.25 1.48
N THR A 388 -5.10 28.11 0.66
CA THR A 388 -5.77 28.76 -0.46
C THR A 388 -5.04 28.44 -1.75
N PHE A 389 -5.75 27.80 -2.68
CA PHE A 389 -5.28 27.48 -4.02
C PHE A 389 -5.89 28.46 -5.01
N LYS A 390 -5.05 29.00 -5.90
CA LYS A 390 -5.49 29.80 -7.05
C LYS A 390 -5.66 28.87 -8.24
N ILE A 391 -6.86 28.83 -8.80
CA ILE A 391 -7.24 27.89 -9.86
C ILE A 391 -6.92 28.50 -11.22
N ARG A 392 -6.43 27.66 -12.13
CA ARG A 392 -6.04 28.05 -13.49
C ARG A 392 -7.27 28.37 -14.34
N GLU A 393 -7.21 29.49 -15.05
CA GLU A 393 -8.22 29.86 -16.05
C GLU A 393 -7.97 29.18 -17.40
N GLY A 394 -9.04 28.95 -18.17
CA GLY A 394 -8.96 28.46 -19.56
C GLY A 394 -8.72 26.95 -19.70
N VAL A 395 -8.82 26.19 -18.61
CA VAL A 395 -8.78 24.73 -18.63
C VAL A 395 -10.14 24.19 -19.07
N LYS A 396 -10.13 23.22 -20.00
CA LYS A 396 -11.32 22.56 -20.53
C LYS A 396 -11.39 21.11 -20.06
N PHE A 397 -12.57 20.65 -19.70
CA PHE A 397 -12.83 19.21 -19.55
C PHE A 397 -12.98 18.55 -20.93
N HIS A 398 -12.76 17.23 -20.99
CA HIS A 398 -12.75 16.44 -22.22
C HIS A 398 -14.06 16.47 -23.00
N GLU A 399 -15.20 16.48 -22.30
CA GLU A 399 -16.55 16.55 -22.87
C GLU A 399 -17.05 18.01 -23.05
N GLY A 400 -16.17 18.99 -22.84
CA GLY A 400 -16.51 20.42 -22.80
C GLY A 400 -16.78 20.92 -21.38
N GLY A 401 -17.10 22.19 -21.24
CA GLY A 401 -17.12 22.87 -19.93
C GLY A 401 -15.77 23.52 -19.60
N ASP A 402 -15.81 24.58 -18.80
CA ASP A 402 -14.64 25.28 -18.27
C ASP A 402 -14.44 24.86 -16.81
N LEU A 403 -13.19 24.61 -16.41
CA LEU A 403 -12.86 24.41 -15.00
C LEU A 403 -13.14 25.68 -14.19
N THR A 404 -13.84 25.53 -13.07
CA THR A 404 -14.08 26.59 -12.08
C THR A 404 -13.54 26.23 -10.70
N ALA A 405 -13.50 27.21 -9.78
CA ALA A 405 -13.16 26.93 -8.38
C ALA A 405 -14.27 26.11 -7.71
N SER A 406 -15.52 26.30 -8.12
CA SER A 406 -16.65 25.48 -7.67
C SER A 406 -16.51 24.00 -8.02
N ASP A 407 -15.96 23.64 -9.19
CA ASP A 407 -15.71 22.23 -9.56
C ASP A 407 -14.69 21.58 -8.63
N VAL A 408 -13.65 22.33 -8.25
CA VAL A 408 -12.63 21.87 -7.31
C VAL A 408 -13.24 21.61 -5.94
N ALA A 409 -13.99 22.58 -5.40
CA ALA A 409 -14.63 22.42 -4.10
C ALA A 409 -15.65 21.28 -4.13
N TYR A 410 -16.47 21.20 -5.17
CA TYR A 410 -17.45 20.13 -5.37
C TYR A 410 -16.80 18.75 -5.39
N SER A 411 -15.70 18.57 -6.14
CA SER A 411 -15.03 17.27 -6.28
C SER A 411 -14.52 16.73 -4.95
N LEU A 412 -13.86 17.58 -4.15
CA LEU A 412 -13.32 17.19 -2.85
C LEU A 412 -14.43 17.01 -1.78
N GLN A 413 -15.47 17.86 -1.80
CA GLN A 413 -16.65 17.68 -0.95
C GLN A 413 -17.38 16.37 -1.26
N ARG A 414 -17.59 16.10 -2.56
CA ARG A 414 -18.20 14.86 -3.05
C ARG A 414 -17.41 13.66 -2.57
N GLY A 415 -16.09 13.64 -2.76
CA GLY A 415 -15.22 12.56 -2.29
C GLY A 415 -15.42 12.27 -0.80
N LEU A 416 -15.28 13.29 0.05
CA LEU A 416 -15.46 13.15 1.51
C LEU A 416 -16.86 12.63 1.90
N LEU A 417 -17.91 13.07 1.20
CA LEU A 417 -19.29 12.66 1.50
C LEU A 417 -19.64 11.27 0.97
N GLN A 418 -19.04 10.85 -0.14
CA GLN A 418 -19.29 9.56 -0.77
C GLN A 418 -18.34 8.46 -0.29
N GLY A 419 -17.41 8.80 0.60
CA GLY A 419 -16.39 7.90 1.13
C GLY A 419 -16.91 6.65 1.85
N GLY A 420 -15.99 5.97 2.50
CA GLY A 420 -16.15 4.67 3.13
C GLY A 420 -14.78 4.02 3.29
N TYR A 421 -14.66 2.96 4.10
CA TYR A 421 -13.39 2.29 4.34
C TYR A 421 -12.86 1.52 3.13
N SER A 422 -13.68 1.36 2.08
CA SER A 422 -13.27 0.78 0.79
C SER A 422 -12.83 1.83 -0.24
N SER A 423 -12.97 3.12 0.07
CA SER A 423 -12.55 4.25 -0.80
C SER A 423 -11.28 4.90 -0.25
N PRO A 424 -10.47 5.63 -1.05
CA PRO A 424 -9.30 6.35 -0.56
C PRO A 424 -9.64 7.64 0.23
N GLN A 425 -10.92 8.01 0.34
CA GLN A 425 -11.35 9.31 0.87
C GLN A 425 -11.07 9.49 2.36
N TRP A 426 -10.82 8.40 3.08
CA TRP A 426 -10.40 8.44 4.48
C TRP A 426 -9.10 9.22 4.70
N LEU A 427 -8.20 9.23 3.70
CA LEU A 427 -6.95 10.00 3.72
C LEU A 427 -7.19 11.52 3.75
N LEU A 428 -8.35 11.97 3.26
CA LEU A 428 -8.73 13.38 3.24
C LEU A 428 -9.58 13.78 4.45
N ALA A 429 -10.18 12.85 5.21
CA ALA A 429 -11.12 13.20 6.27
C ALA A 429 -10.42 13.82 7.52
N GLU A 430 -9.34 13.21 7.98
CA GLU A 430 -8.60 13.64 9.18
C GLU A 430 -8.13 15.10 9.13
N PRO A 431 -7.54 15.63 8.04
CA PRO A 431 -7.11 17.04 8.01
C PRO A 431 -8.28 18.01 8.24
N PHE A 432 -9.47 17.72 7.73
CA PHE A 432 -10.63 18.61 7.86
C PHE A 432 -11.40 18.45 9.16
N PHE A 433 -11.37 17.26 9.77
CA PHE A 433 -12.29 16.93 10.87
C PHE A 433 -11.61 16.46 12.16
N GLY A 434 -10.29 16.22 12.12
CA GLY A 434 -9.46 15.86 13.26
C GLY A 434 -8.83 14.46 13.14
N VAL A 435 -7.66 14.28 13.76
CA VAL A 435 -6.96 12.98 13.80
C VAL A 435 -7.86 11.90 14.40
N GLY A 436 -7.95 10.75 13.73
CA GLY A 436 -8.83 9.65 14.09
C GLY A 436 -10.27 9.79 13.55
N LEU A 437 -10.58 10.88 12.83
CA LEU A 437 -11.85 11.02 12.11
C LEU A 437 -11.62 10.71 10.63
N ASP A 438 -11.62 9.43 10.31
CA ASP A 438 -11.28 8.87 9.00
C ASP A 438 -12.50 8.59 8.10
N ASP A 439 -13.72 8.71 8.61
CA ASP A 439 -14.96 8.53 7.83
C ASP A 439 -16.04 9.53 8.25
N ILE A 440 -16.86 9.98 7.29
CA ILE A 440 -17.89 11.00 7.53
C ILE A 440 -18.99 10.52 8.49
N THR A 441 -19.22 9.22 8.61
CA THR A 441 -20.15 8.61 9.58
C THR A 441 -19.75 8.93 11.02
N LEU A 442 -18.48 9.20 11.32
CA LEU A 442 -18.05 9.65 12.65
C LEU A 442 -18.60 11.04 13.02
N LEU A 443 -18.97 11.87 12.03
CA LEU A 443 -19.69 13.13 12.26
C LEU A 443 -21.20 12.93 12.45
N VAL A 444 -21.73 11.77 12.05
CA VAL A 444 -23.17 11.47 12.03
C VAL A 444 -23.57 10.65 13.24
N ASP A 445 -22.94 9.49 13.44
CA ASP A 445 -23.35 8.48 14.41
C ASP A 445 -22.18 7.72 15.05
N GLU A 446 -21.04 8.41 15.22
CA GLU A 446 -19.82 7.82 15.81
C GLU A 446 -19.36 6.56 15.07
N GLY A 447 -19.61 6.49 13.75
CA GLY A 447 -19.16 5.39 12.90
C GLY A 447 -20.08 4.18 12.90
N ALA A 448 -21.25 4.25 13.56
CA ALA A 448 -22.20 3.14 13.61
C ALA A 448 -22.73 2.74 12.22
N SER A 449 -22.70 3.66 11.26
CA SER A 449 -23.09 3.41 9.86
C SER A 449 -21.93 3.23 8.88
N ALA A 450 -20.70 3.04 9.36
CA ALA A 450 -19.55 2.81 8.49
C ALA A 450 -19.82 1.72 7.44
N ASP A 451 -19.53 2.04 6.17
CA ASP A 451 -19.77 1.21 4.98
C ASP A 451 -21.24 0.74 4.78
N SER A 452 -22.20 1.34 5.49
CA SER A 452 -23.61 0.96 5.43
C SER A 452 -24.50 2.17 5.12
N ARG A 453 -24.73 2.37 3.83
CA ARG A 453 -25.67 3.40 3.33
C ARG A 453 -27.09 3.21 3.84
N GLU A 454 -27.56 1.97 3.99
CA GLU A 454 -28.89 1.69 4.52
C GLU A 454 -29.07 2.24 5.94
N THR A 455 -28.10 2.01 6.83
CA THR A 455 -28.17 2.53 8.20
C THR A 455 -27.88 4.02 8.25
N LEU A 456 -26.98 4.53 7.39
CA LEU A 456 -26.69 5.96 7.33
C LEU A 456 -27.95 6.77 6.99
N VAL A 457 -28.68 6.38 5.94
CA VAL A 457 -29.90 7.06 5.48
C VAL A 457 -31.01 7.06 6.54
N ALA A 458 -30.99 6.11 7.48
CA ALA A 458 -31.96 6.03 8.56
C ALA A 458 -31.69 7.01 9.73
N ASN A 459 -30.54 7.69 9.75
CA ASN A 459 -30.23 8.73 10.74
C ASN A 459 -31.13 9.96 10.61
N ASP A 460 -31.14 10.81 11.65
CA ASP A 460 -31.90 12.07 11.63
C ASP A 460 -31.46 12.96 10.45
N PRO A 461 -32.37 13.37 9.55
CA PRO A 461 -32.04 14.25 8.43
C PRO A 461 -31.31 15.52 8.83
N ALA A 462 -31.59 16.10 10.01
CA ALA A 462 -30.90 17.30 10.48
C ALA A 462 -29.42 17.05 10.79
N VAL A 463 -29.08 15.84 11.27
CA VAL A 463 -27.69 15.43 11.54
C VAL A 463 -26.96 15.18 10.22
N LEU A 464 -27.61 14.52 9.25
CA LEU A 464 -27.06 14.30 7.90
C LEU A 464 -26.76 15.63 7.19
N VAL A 465 -27.70 16.57 7.24
CA VAL A 465 -27.50 17.92 6.68
C VAL A 465 -26.35 18.63 7.38
N ALA A 466 -26.27 18.56 8.72
CA ALA A 466 -25.20 19.21 9.48
C ALA A 466 -23.80 18.64 9.14
N ALA A 467 -23.69 17.32 8.92
CA ALA A 467 -22.44 16.70 8.49
C ALA A 467 -22.01 17.24 7.11
N CYS A 468 -22.91 17.28 6.14
CA CYS A 468 -22.61 17.84 4.81
C CYS A 468 -22.26 19.34 4.85
N GLU A 469 -23.00 20.16 5.60
CA GLU A 469 -22.67 21.58 5.74
C GLU A 469 -21.29 21.78 6.40
N LYS A 470 -20.88 20.88 7.30
CA LYS A 470 -19.52 20.90 7.87
C LYS A 470 -18.46 20.61 6.80
N VAL A 471 -18.69 19.66 5.88
CA VAL A 471 -17.80 19.41 4.74
C VAL A 471 -17.72 20.63 3.83
N LYS A 472 -18.87 21.22 3.46
CA LYS A 472 -18.93 22.39 2.57
C LYS A 472 -18.28 23.63 3.19
N ALA A 473 -18.35 23.80 4.51
CA ALA A 473 -17.66 24.87 5.22
C ALA A 473 -16.13 24.66 5.29
N ALA A 474 -15.68 23.40 5.24
CA ALA A 474 -14.26 23.07 5.26
C ALA A 474 -13.58 23.36 3.91
N ILE A 475 -14.30 23.31 2.79
CA ILE A 475 -13.74 23.51 1.44
C ILE A 475 -14.62 24.50 0.68
N VAL A 476 -14.17 25.74 0.54
CA VAL A 476 -14.98 26.86 0.04
C VAL A 476 -14.41 27.39 -1.26
N ALA A 477 -15.23 27.46 -2.30
CA ALA A 477 -14.88 28.10 -3.57
C ALA A 477 -15.26 29.60 -3.58
N ASP A 478 -14.44 30.40 -4.26
CA ASP A 478 -14.73 31.75 -4.70
C ASP A 478 -14.40 31.86 -6.19
N ASP A 479 -15.40 31.65 -7.05
CA ASP A 479 -15.24 31.71 -8.50
C ASP A 479 -14.90 33.12 -9.00
N ALA A 480 -15.30 34.17 -8.27
CA ALA A 480 -14.98 35.54 -8.66
C ALA A 480 -13.50 35.86 -8.41
N ALA A 481 -12.91 35.28 -7.37
CA ALA A 481 -11.48 35.34 -7.09
C ALA A 481 -10.66 34.25 -7.80
N GLY A 482 -11.31 33.20 -8.31
CA GLY A 482 -10.66 32.03 -8.90
C GLY A 482 -9.90 31.22 -7.85
N THR A 483 -10.44 31.07 -6.63
CA THR A 483 -9.74 30.43 -5.52
C THR A 483 -10.58 29.38 -4.81
N VAL A 484 -9.91 28.36 -4.27
CA VAL A 484 -10.49 27.44 -3.27
C VAL A 484 -9.74 27.54 -1.96
N THR A 485 -10.47 27.71 -0.87
CA THR A 485 -9.94 27.75 0.50
C THR A 485 -10.33 26.48 1.25
N MET A 486 -9.33 25.80 1.81
CA MET A 486 -9.45 24.62 2.67
C MET A 486 -9.16 25.03 4.12
N ASN A 487 -10.13 24.81 5.01
CA ASN A 487 -10.06 25.10 6.43
C ASN A 487 -9.91 23.78 7.20
N LEU A 488 -8.72 23.54 7.73
CA LEU A 488 -8.36 22.32 8.43
C LEU A 488 -8.75 22.38 9.91
N ALA A 489 -8.99 21.22 10.52
CA ALA A 489 -9.20 21.10 11.97
C ALA A 489 -7.89 21.27 12.77
N THR A 490 -6.76 20.96 12.14
CA THR A 490 -5.40 21.13 12.66
C THR A 490 -4.45 21.39 11.50
N ALA A 491 -3.26 21.93 11.78
CA ALA A 491 -2.18 21.89 10.79
C ALA A 491 -1.93 20.43 10.36
N TRP A 492 -1.66 20.21 9.07
CA TRP A 492 -1.53 18.87 8.50
C TRP A 492 -0.36 18.79 7.52
N GLY A 493 0.76 18.25 7.98
CA GLY A 493 1.94 18.02 7.14
C GLY A 493 1.67 17.19 5.87
N PRO A 494 0.88 16.09 5.92
CA PRO A 494 0.62 15.24 4.75
C PRO A 494 -0.33 15.82 3.69
N LEU A 495 -0.82 17.06 3.81
CA LEU A 495 -1.90 17.56 2.94
C LEU A 495 -1.53 17.58 1.45
N LEU A 496 -0.35 18.11 1.10
CA LEU A 496 0.07 18.20 -0.31
C LEU A 496 0.29 16.81 -0.96
N PRO A 497 1.02 15.86 -0.34
CA PRO A 497 1.08 14.48 -0.84
C PRO A 497 -0.30 13.84 -1.05
N THR A 498 -1.25 14.14 -0.16
CA THR A 498 -2.61 13.60 -0.24
C THR A 498 -3.37 14.16 -1.44
N LEU A 499 -3.31 15.48 -1.66
CA LEU A 499 -3.99 16.15 -2.77
C LEU A 499 -3.33 15.88 -4.14
N ALA A 500 -2.07 15.45 -4.17
CA ALA A 500 -1.33 15.18 -5.40
C ALA A 500 -1.61 13.79 -6.02
N ASN A 501 -2.37 12.95 -5.33
CA ASN A 501 -2.74 11.60 -5.78
C ASN A 501 -4.09 11.57 -6.52
N GLY A 502 -4.42 10.45 -7.17
CA GLY A 502 -5.61 10.30 -8.02
C GLY A 502 -6.92 10.66 -7.32
N TRP A 503 -7.07 10.39 -6.02
CA TRP A 503 -8.25 10.80 -5.24
C TRP A 503 -8.38 12.31 -4.98
N GLY A 504 -7.35 13.09 -5.28
CA GLY A 504 -7.39 14.55 -5.32
C GLY A 504 -7.80 15.13 -6.69
N SER A 505 -8.16 14.28 -7.65
CA SER A 505 -8.53 14.70 -9.00
C SER A 505 -9.85 15.46 -9.06
N ILE A 506 -9.93 16.39 -10.02
CA ILE A 506 -11.07 17.28 -10.18
C ILE A 506 -11.98 16.81 -11.32
N MET A 507 -13.28 16.79 -11.06
CA MET A 507 -14.33 16.45 -12.01
C MET A 507 -15.21 17.66 -12.31
N ASP A 508 -15.79 17.68 -13.51
CA ASP A 508 -16.81 18.66 -13.91
C ASP A 508 -18.10 18.43 -13.11
N SER A 509 -18.46 19.38 -12.25
CA SER A 509 -19.63 19.25 -11.37
C SER A 509 -20.95 19.18 -12.15
N GLU A 510 -21.09 19.94 -13.23
CA GLU A 510 -22.30 19.92 -14.07
C GLU A 510 -22.44 18.57 -14.78
N TRP A 511 -21.34 18.04 -15.31
CA TRP A 511 -21.33 16.72 -15.94
C TRP A 511 -21.60 15.60 -14.94
N VAL A 512 -21.00 15.65 -13.75
CA VAL A 512 -21.26 14.67 -12.67
C VAL A 512 -22.75 14.66 -12.32
N MET A 513 -23.35 15.83 -12.10
CA MET A 513 -24.78 15.95 -11.82
C MET A 513 -25.66 15.43 -12.96
N ALA A 514 -25.31 15.75 -14.21
CA ALA A 514 -26.06 15.30 -15.38
C ALA A 514 -26.03 13.78 -15.59
N ASN A 515 -24.99 13.10 -15.09
CA ASN A 515 -24.79 11.66 -15.21
C ASN A 515 -25.17 10.87 -13.95
N GLY A 516 -25.97 11.46 -13.06
CA GLY A 516 -26.54 10.75 -11.92
C GLY A 516 -25.64 10.71 -10.69
N GLY A 517 -24.63 11.58 -10.60
CA GLY A 517 -23.88 11.83 -9.38
C GLY A 517 -24.63 12.73 -8.39
N TRP A 518 -23.94 13.13 -7.33
CA TRP A 518 -24.50 14.00 -6.29
C TRP A 518 -24.90 15.37 -6.85
N ASP A 519 -26.02 15.92 -6.39
CA ASP A 519 -26.57 17.20 -6.89
C ASP A 519 -26.07 18.44 -6.13
N GLY A 520 -25.08 18.26 -5.25
CA GLY A 520 -24.53 19.33 -4.39
C GLY A 520 -25.40 19.70 -3.18
N SER A 521 -26.56 19.04 -3.01
CA SER A 521 -27.48 19.29 -1.89
C SER A 521 -27.10 18.49 -0.66
N CYS A 522 -27.15 19.13 0.52
CA CYS A 522 -26.97 18.44 1.79
C CYS A 522 -28.17 17.58 2.20
N ASP A 523 -29.30 17.66 1.48
CA ASP A 523 -30.45 16.79 1.70
C ASP A 523 -30.31 15.40 1.04
N THR A 524 -29.33 15.21 0.16
CA THR A 524 -29.28 14.06 -0.77
C THR A 524 -27.95 13.29 -0.76
N TRP A 525 -26.89 13.83 -0.16
CA TRP A 525 -25.54 13.27 -0.22
C TRP A 525 -25.46 11.82 0.27
N GLN A 526 -26.24 11.48 1.31
CA GLN A 526 -26.28 10.17 1.93
C GLN A 526 -26.68 9.04 0.98
N ASN A 527 -27.34 9.37 -0.15
CA ASN A 527 -27.70 8.38 -1.18
C ASN A 527 -26.49 7.83 -1.94
N PHE A 528 -25.35 8.51 -1.82
CA PHE A 528 -24.11 8.21 -2.55
C PHE A 528 -22.97 7.74 -1.64
N TYR A 529 -23.20 7.65 -0.33
CA TYR A 529 -22.20 7.13 0.61
C TYR A 529 -21.92 5.64 0.37
N GLY A 530 -20.65 5.24 0.45
CA GLY A 530 -20.23 3.85 0.39
C GLY A 530 -20.69 3.12 -0.88
N MET A 531 -20.68 3.81 -2.03
CA MET A 531 -21.00 3.19 -3.31
C MET A 531 -19.90 2.22 -3.73
N THR A 532 -20.30 1.10 -4.32
CA THR A 532 -19.36 0.14 -4.94
C THR A 532 -19.16 0.47 -6.42
N SER A 533 -18.07 0.00 -7.02
CA SER A 533 -17.79 0.22 -8.45
C SER A 533 -18.88 -0.34 -9.37
N ALA A 534 -19.59 -1.37 -8.91
CA ALA A 534 -20.73 -1.93 -9.64
C ALA A 534 -21.97 -1.01 -9.69
N GLU A 535 -22.09 -0.08 -8.74
CA GLU A 535 -23.24 0.82 -8.62
C GLU A 535 -22.91 2.25 -9.05
N ASP A 536 -21.63 2.62 -9.06
CA ASP A 536 -21.16 3.95 -9.37
C ASP A 536 -21.22 4.25 -10.88
N PRO A 537 -21.93 5.32 -11.31
CA PRO A 537 -22.09 5.64 -12.73
C PRO A 537 -20.79 6.07 -13.41
N PHE A 538 -19.77 6.50 -12.66
CA PHE A 538 -18.50 6.99 -13.18
C PHE A 538 -17.45 5.91 -13.32
N SER A 539 -17.76 4.69 -12.91
CA SER A 539 -16.81 3.58 -13.00
C SER A 539 -16.44 3.23 -14.44
N ALA A 540 -17.31 3.51 -15.42
CA ALA A 540 -17.10 3.18 -16.83
C ALA A 540 -17.00 4.37 -17.79
N ILE A 541 -17.09 5.60 -17.29
CA ILE A 541 -17.04 6.82 -18.10
C ILE A 541 -16.11 7.83 -17.44
N ALA A 542 -15.47 8.68 -18.24
CA ALA A 542 -14.58 9.70 -17.71
C ALA A 542 -14.74 11.04 -18.41
N ASN A 543 -14.57 12.12 -17.66
CA ASN A 543 -14.53 13.49 -18.16
C ASN A 543 -13.55 14.32 -17.33
N GLY A 544 -12.26 14.18 -17.65
CA GLY A 544 -11.18 14.87 -16.94
C GLY A 544 -10.67 16.10 -17.69
N THR A 545 -9.56 16.65 -17.22
CA THR A 545 -8.86 17.80 -17.85
C THR A 545 -7.48 17.43 -18.39
N GLY A 546 -7.09 16.16 -18.23
CA GLY A 546 -5.73 15.66 -18.47
C GLY A 546 -5.32 15.60 -19.94
N PRO A 547 -4.04 15.26 -20.19
CA PRO A 547 -3.44 15.24 -21.53
C PRO A 547 -4.01 14.14 -22.43
N TYR A 548 -4.61 13.09 -21.86
CA TYR A 548 -5.32 12.05 -22.58
C TYR A 548 -6.78 11.99 -22.15
N LYS A 549 -7.67 11.60 -23.06
CA LYS A 549 -9.06 11.25 -22.78
C LYS A 549 -9.28 9.75 -22.96
N LEU A 550 -10.28 9.22 -22.27
CA LEU A 550 -10.73 7.85 -22.47
C LEU A 550 -11.37 7.71 -23.86
N ALA A 551 -10.82 6.83 -24.70
CA ALA A 551 -11.40 6.54 -26.01
C ALA A 551 -12.21 5.23 -25.99
N LEU A 552 -11.71 4.20 -25.31
CA LEU A 552 -12.39 2.93 -25.12
C LEU A 552 -11.93 2.27 -23.82
N TRP A 553 -12.86 1.62 -23.13
CA TRP A 553 -12.53 0.63 -22.11
C TRP A 553 -13.35 -0.64 -22.36
N THR A 554 -12.64 -1.76 -22.47
CA THR A 554 -13.23 -3.10 -22.53
C THR A 554 -12.71 -3.88 -21.32
N PRO A 555 -13.52 -4.04 -20.26
CA PRO A 555 -13.10 -4.72 -19.02
C PRO A 555 -12.48 -6.09 -19.30
N GLY A 556 -11.35 -6.37 -18.65
CA GLY A 556 -10.57 -7.60 -18.80
C GLY A 556 -9.77 -7.73 -20.10
N GLU A 557 -9.87 -6.76 -21.02
CA GLU A 557 -9.19 -6.82 -22.33
C GLU A 557 -8.23 -5.66 -22.55
N GLU A 558 -8.74 -4.43 -22.64
CA GLU A 558 -7.93 -3.25 -22.95
C GLU A 558 -8.58 -1.92 -22.59
N THR A 559 -7.73 -0.92 -22.34
CA THR A 559 -8.10 0.49 -22.24
C THR A 559 -7.31 1.28 -23.29
N ILE A 560 -8.00 2.10 -24.07
CA ILE A 560 -7.41 2.96 -25.11
C ILE A 560 -7.59 4.41 -24.70
N LEU A 561 -6.48 5.14 -24.69
CA LEU A 561 -6.44 6.58 -24.44
C LEU A 561 -6.01 7.32 -25.71
N GLU A 562 -6.64 8.46 -25.96
CA GLU A 562 -6.29 9.36 -27.07
C GLU A 562 -5.83 10.71 -26.52
N ALA A 563 -4.80 11.29 -27.13
CA ALA A 563 -4.35 12.63 -26.77
C ALA A 563 -5.49 13.64 -26.91
N PHE A 564 -5.62 14.55 -25.94
CA PHE A 564 -6.63 15.58 -25.95
C PHE A 564 -6.12 16.86 -26.62
N ASP A 565 -6.60 17.15 -27.84
CA ASP A 565 -6.21 18.35 -28.60
C ASP A 565 -6.51 19.67 -27.86
N GLY A 566 -7.47 19.65 -26.93
CA GLY A 566 -7.85 20.81 -26.10
C GLY A 566 -7.03 20.98 -24.83
N TYR A 567 -5.99 20.15 -24.61
CA TYR A 567 -5.21 20.19 -23.39
C TYR A 567 -4.51 21.54 -23.20
N TRP A 568 -4.66 22.10 -22.00
CA TRP A 568 -4.17 23.44 -21.66
C TRP A 568 -2.64 23.51 -21.48
N GLY A 569 -2.02 22.36 -21.16
CA GLY A 569 -0.60 22.23 -20.89
C GLY A 569 0.23 21.87 -22.13
N THR A 570 1.34 21.16 -21.92
CA THR A 570 2.13 20.59 -23.02
C THR A 570 1.40 19.38 -23.61
N PRO A 571 1.06 19.37 -24.91
CA PRO A 571 0.40 18.23 -25.53
C PRO A 571 1.19 16.92 -25.36
N ALA A 572 0.47 15.80 -25.26
CA ALA A 572 1.09 14.48 -25.26
C ALA A 572 1.90 14.26 -26.54
N ASN A 573 3.09 13.64 -26.41
CA ASN A 573 3.98 13.44 -27.56
C ASN A 573 3.58 12.26 -28.45
N VAL A 574 2.79 11.32 -27.92
CA VAL A 574 2.28 10.15 -28.64
C VAL A 574 0.76 10.21 -28.65
N PRO A 575 0.09 10.08 -29.81
CA PRO A 575 -1.35 10.33 -29.90
C PRO A 575 -2.23 9.24 -29.28
N THR A 576 -1.74 8.01 -29.16
CA THR A 576 -2.53 6.88 -28.65
C THR A 576 -1.75 6.04 -27.65
N VAL A 577 -2.42 5.63 -26.58
CA VAL A 577 -1.93 4.63 -25.64
C VAL A 577 -2.91 3.46 -25.62
N ILE A 578 -2.37 2.25 -25.72
CA ILE A 578 -3.13 1.00 -25.55
C ILE A 578 -2.57 0.29 -24.33
N ARG A 579 -3.39 0.17 -23.29
CA ARG A 579 -3.10 -0.64 -22.11
C ARG A 579 -3.86 -1.95 -22.24
N LYS A 580 -3.13 -3.05 -22.46
CA LYS A 580 -3.71 -4.37 -22.70
C LYS A 580 -3.53 -5.31 -21.51
N ILE A 581 -4.55 -6.09 -21.22
CA ILE A 581 -4.53 -7.08 -20.14
C ILE A 581 -4.24 -8.45 -20.73
N VAL A 582 -3.15 -9.06 -20.26
CA VAL A 582 -2.70 -10.41 -20.63
C VAL A 582 -2.16 -11.06 -19.37
N GLU A 583 -2.90 -12.01 -18.79
CA GLU A 583 -2.52 -12.67 -17.53
C GLU A 583 -1.23 -13.51 -17.64
N GLU A 584 -1.04 -14.18 -18.78
CA GLU A 584 0.05 -15.13 -18.97
C GLU A 584 1.36 -14.41 -19.37
N PHE A 585 2.41 -14.57 -18.56
CA PHE A 585 3.67 -13.87 -18.77
C PHE A 585 4.37 -14.24 -20.06
N GLY A 586 4.39 -15.52 -20.46
CA GLY A 586 5.05 -15.96 -21.69
C GLY A 586 4.51 -15.21 -22.92
N THR A 587 3.22 -14.90 -22.93
CA THR A 587 2.55 -14.11 -23.96
C THR A 587 2.99 -12.64 -23.89
N ARG A 588 2.98 -12.02 -22.69
CA ARG A 588 3.51 -10.65 -22.50
C ARG A 588 4.96 -10.54 -22.98
N PHE A 589 5.79 -11.49 -22.56
CA PHE A 589 7.20 -11.54 -22.92
C PHE A 589 7.41 -11.75 -24.42
N SER A 590 6.63 -12.62 -25.06
CA SER A 590 6.69 -12.81 -26.50
C SER A 590 6.31 -11.54 -27.27
N MET A 591 5.31 -10.79 -26.80
CA MET A 591 4.94 -9.49 -27.38
C MET A 591 6.08 -8.47 -27.26
N LEU A 592 6.76 -8.42 -26.10
CA LEU A 592 7.93 -7.56 -25.91
C LEU A 592 9.07 -7.97 -26.86
N GLN A 593 9.37 -9.26 -26.98
CA GLN A 593 10.42 -9.75 -27.89
C GLN A 593 10.16 -9.39 -29.36
N GLN A 594 8.89 -9.34 -29.76
CA GLN A 594 8.46 -9.04 -31.13
C GLN A 594 8.28 -7.54 -31.42
N GLY A 595 8.44 -6.68 -30.40
CA GLY A 595 8.16 -5.25 -30.50
C GLY A 595 6.67 -4.92 -30.63
N ASP A 596 5.79 -5.85 -30.26
CA ASP A 596 4.33 -5.63 -30.18
C ASP A 596 3.92 -4.94 -28.87
N ALA A 597 4.74 -5.12 -27.82
CA ALA A 597 4.66 -4.38 -26.57
C ALA A 597 5.89 -3.47 -26.42
N ASP A 598 5.67 -2.27 -25.90
CA ASP A 598 6.73 -1.33 -25.56
C ASP A 598 7.20 -1.49 -24.12
N ILE A 599 6.24 -1.76 -23.24
CA ILE A 599 6.42 -1.92 -21.80
C ILE A 599 5.57 -3.10 -21.35
N ILE A 600 6.11 -3.95 -20.47
CA ILE A 600 5.35 -5.03 -19.85
C ILE A 600 5.59 -5.08 -18.34
N TYR A 601 4.61 -5.62 -17.60
CA TYR A 601 4.82 -6.05 -16.22
C TYR A 601 5.58 -7.39 -16.16
N VAL A 602 6.69 -7.43 -15.42
CA VAL A 602 7.57 -8.59 -15.22
C VAL A 602 7.69 -8.93 -13.72
N PRO A 603 7.09 -10.06 -13.27
CA PRO A 603 7.27 -10.57 -11.91
C PRO A 603 8.74 -10.84 -11.58
N ALA A 604 9.12 -10.69 -10.31
CA ALA A 604 10.52 -10.80 -9.86
C ALA A 604 11.18 -12.13 -10.24
N GLU A 605 10.45 -13.23 -10.05
CA GLU A 605 10.87 -14.58 -10.37
C GLU A 605 11.03 -14.85 -11.88
N GLN A 606 10.53 -13.95 -12.73
CA GLN A 606 10.62 -14.05 -14.19
C GLN A 606 11.60 -13.07 -14.81
N ARG A 607 12.14 -12.10 -14.05
CA ARG A 607 13.20 -11.18 -14.49
C ARG A 607 14.41 -11.90 -15.11
N PRO A 608 14.91 -13.04 -14.58
CA PRO A 608 16.02 -13.76 -15.20
C PRO A 608 15.77 -14.23 -16.65
N GLN A 609 14.51 -14.35 -17.08
CA GLN A 609 14.17 -14.67 -18.47
C GLN A 609 14.28 -13.45 -19.40
N VAL A 610 14.15 -12.24 -18.86
CA VAL A 610 14.14 -10.96 -19.59
C VAL A 610 15.52 -10.31 -19.56
N ASP A 611 16.28 -10.43 -18.46
CA ASP A 611 17.63 -9.87 -18.27
C ASP A 611 18.57 -10.06 -19.48
N PRO A 612 18.61 -11.23 -20.16
CA PRO A 612 19.50 -11.43 -21.32
C PRO A 612 19.20 -10.53 -22.53
N LEU A 613 18.03 -9.88 -22.56
CA LEU A 613 17.60 -8.95 -23.62
C LEU A 613 17.89 -7.48 -23.29
N VAL A 614 18.59 -7.19 -22.19
CA VAL A 614 19.00 -5.84 -21.81
C VAL A 614 20.23 -5.42 -22.62
N GLY A 615 20.10 -4.34 -23.39
CA GLY A 615 21.19 -3.73 -24.17
C GLY A 615 21.74 -2.45 -23.54
N GLU A 616 20.94 -1.78 -22.72
CA GLU A 616 21.35 -0.60 -21.96
C GLU A 616 20.61 -0.54 -20.63
N MET A 617 21.17 0.17 -19.66
CA MET A 617 20.58 0.32 -18.34
C MET A 617 20.68 1.74 -17.81
N ARG A 618 19.72 2.12 -16.97
CA ARG A 618 19.72 3.32 -16.14
C ARG A 618 19.70 2.88 -14.69
N VAL A 619 20.69 3.32 -13.93
CA VAL A 619 20.79 3.03 -12.50
C VAL A 619 20.27 4.24 -11.72
N PHE A 620 19.44 3.98 -10.73
CA PHE A 620 18.94 5.01 -9.83
C PHE A 620 20.04 5.47 -8.87
N ASP A 621 20.24 6.78 -8.78
CA ASP A 621 21.08 7.42 -7.77
C ASP A 621 20.19 7.84 -6.60
N LEU A 622 20.36 7.16 -5.46
CA LEU A 622 19.61 7.40 -4.22
C LEU A 622 19.87 8.79 -3.64
N GLU A 623 21.11 9.29 -3.71
CA GLU A 623 21.47 10.58 -3.11
C GLU A 623 20.94 11.74 -3.96
N ALA A 624 21.03 11.61 -5.28
CA ALA A 624 20.54 12.63 -6.20
C ALA A 624 19.03 12.52 -6.48
N ASN A 625 18.38 11.43 -6.07
CA ASN A 625 16.97 11.11 -6.31
C ASN A 625 16.59 11.13 -7.81
N VAL A 626 17.50 10.64 -8.67
CA VAL A 626 17.32 10.64 -10.14
C VAL A 626 17.90 9.37 -10.75
N TYR A 627 17.39 8.96 -11.91
CA TYR A 627 18.06 7.97 -12.73
C TYR A 627 19.21 8.59 -13.52
N ALA A 628 20.36 7.93 -13.52
CA ALA A 628 21.46 8.29 -14.39
C ALA A 628 21.07 8.17 -15.88
N GLU A 629 21.88 8.80 -16.74
CA GLU A 629 21.78 8.62 -18.18
C GLU A 629 21.97 7.15 -18.58
N PRO A 630 21.29 6.66 -19.63
CA PRO A 630 21.46 5.30 -20.10
C PRO A 630 22.92 4.97 -20.42
N VAL A 631 23.38 3.83 -19.93
CA VAL A 631 24.70 3.26 -20.26
C VAL A 631 24.50 1.93 -20.96
N ALA A 632 25.22 1.72 -22.07
CA ALA A 632 25.20 0.45 -22.78
C ALA A 632 25.73 -0.68 -21.88
N VAL A 633 25.14 -1.87 -22.00
CA VAL A 633 25.60 -3.08 -21.30
C VAL A 633 26.51 -3.87 -22.24
N CYS A 634 27.71 -4.22 -21.78
CA CYS A 634 28.73 -4.92 -22.58
C CYS A 634 28.80 -6.42 -22.26
N ALA A 635 28.37 -6.83 -21.07
CA ALA A 635 28.27 -8.23 -20.70
C ALA A 635 27.14 -8.45 -19.69
N TYR A 636 26.57 -9.66 -19.74
CA TYR A 636 25.60 -10.15 -18.78
C TYR A 636 26.14 -11.44 -18.13
N ASN A 637 26.00 -11.56 -16.80
CA ASN A 637 26.39 -12.74 -16.05
C ASN A 637 25.24 -13.24 -15.16
N GLU A 638 24.64 -14.36 -15.55
CA GLU A 638 23.52 -14.98 -14.82
C GLU A 638 23.89 -15.49 -13.42
N ALA A 639 25.18 -15.60 -13.09
CA ALA A 639 25.65 -16.07 -11.79
C ALA A 639 25.72 -14.96 -10.73
N GLU A 640 25.67 -13.69 -11.14
CA GLU A 640 25.67 -12.53 -10.23
C GLU A 640 24.24 -12.13 -9.85
N LEU A 641 24.13 -11.28 -8.82
CA LEU A 641 22.85 -10.80 -8.29
C LEU A 641 22.65 -9.31 -8.58
N GLY A 642 21.40 -8.88 -8.67
CA GLY A 642 20.99 -7.49 -8.84
C GLY A 642 21.73 -6.77 -9.97
N LEU A 643 22.23 -5.57 -9.68
CA LEU A 643 22.95 -4.75 -10.65
C LEU A 643 24.25 -5.40 -11.16
N ALA A 644 24.89 -6.26 -10.35
CA ALA A 644 26.16 -6.90 -10.71
C ALA A 644 26.03 -7.89 -11.88
N LYS A 645 24.80 -8.28 -12.26
CA LYS A 645 24.51 -9.03 -13.49
C LYS A 645 24.93 -8.29 -14.76
N PHE A 646 24.94 -6.97 -14.74
CA PHE A 646 25.11 -6.13 -15.93
C PHE A 646 26.43 -5.37 -15.86
N THR A 647 27.36 -5.70 -16.75
CA THR A 647 28.62 -4.96 -16.86
C THR A 647 28.41 -3.74 -17.77
N PRO A 648 28.50 -2.50 -17.24
CA PRO A 648 28.42 -1.30 -18.07
C PRO A 648 29.61 -1.23 -19.04
N CYS A 649 29.36 -0.78 -20.25
CA CYS A 649 30.42 -0.50 -21.22
C CYS A 649 31.28 0.68 -20.80
N ALA A 650 32.59 0.59 -21.05
CA ALA A 650 33.47 1.75 -21.00
C ALA A 650 33.24 2.67 -22.21
N ALA A 651 33.67 3.93 -22.09
CA ALA A 651 33.54 4.90 -23.16
C ALA A 651 34.22 4.41 -24.47
N GLY A 652 33.43 4.33 -25.55
CA GLY A 652 33.89 3.89 -26.88
C GLY A 652 33.78 2.39 -27.14
N GLU A 653 33.31 1.59 -26.18
CA GLU A 653 32.96 0.18 -26.41
C GLU A 653 31.61 0.05 -27.12
N THR A 654 31.43 -1.05 -27.85
CA THR A 654 30.15 -1.40 -28.47
C THR A 654 29.38 -2.31 -27.52
N GLY A 655 28.20 -1.86 -27.08
CA GLY A 655 27.32 -2.65 -26.22
C GLY A 655 26.68 -3.84 -26.92
N LEU A 656 26.01 -4.67 -26.13
CA LEU A 656 25.20 -5.77 -26.61
C LEU A 656 24.08 -5.24 -27.53
N ASP A 657 23.90 -5.89 -28.68
CA ASP A 657 22.80 -5.59 -29.60
C ASP A 657 21.49 -6.22 -29.12
N GLN A 658 21.03 -5.75 -27.97
CA GLN A 658 19.82 -6.23 -27.31
C GLN A 658 18.77 -5.12 -27.23
N PRO A 659 17.48 -5.44 -27.37
CA PRO A 659 16.45 -4.43 -27.68
C PRO A 659 15.98 -3.61 -26.48
N LEU A 660 16.26 -4.05 -25.25
CA LEU A 660 15.64 -3.46 -24.06
C LEU A 660 16.55 -2.49 -23.32
N ARG A 661 15.92 -1.48 -22.73
CA ARG A 661 16.48 -0.69 -21.63
C ARG A 661 15.95 -1.22 -20.31
N LEU A 662 16.85 -1.34 -19.33
CA LEU A 662 16.52 -1.63 -17.94
C LEU A 662 16.62 -0.37 -17.08
N ASN A 663 15.61 -0.06 -16.28
CA ASN A 663 15.67 0.93 -15.20
C ASN A 663 15.71 0.17 -13.87
N ILE A 664 16.78 0.32 -13.09
CA ILE A 664 17.03 -0.50 -11.88
C ILE A 664 17.47 0.33 -10.66
N GLY A 665 17.13 -0.15 -9.47
CA GLY A 665 17.76 0.28 -8.20
C GLY A 665 16.97 1.31 -7.40
N ARG A 666 15.86 1.82 -7.94
CA ARG A 666 15.00 2.77 -7.20
C ARG A 666 14.20 2.02 -6.12
N PRO A 667 14.18 2.43 -4.86
CA PRO A 667 13.33 1.82 -3.83
C PRO A 667 11.85 1.79 -4.24
N ALA A 668 11.20 0.65 -4.06
CA ALA A 668 9.76 0.52 -4.22
C ALA A 668 9.03 1.11 -3.00
N LEU A 669 7.73 1.39 -3.15
CA LEU A 669 6.90 1.93 -2.06
C LEU A 669 6.14 0.86 -1.29
N GLN A 670 6.72 -0.32 -1.17
CA GLN A 670 6.12 -1.41 -0.42
C GLN A 670 7.14 -2.02 0.53
N GLN A 671 6.67 -2.39 1.70
CA GLN A 671 7.49 -3.06 2.69
C GLN A 671 6.62 -3.99 3.52
N ASP A 672 7.11 -5.22 3.72
CA ASP A 672 6.52 -6.16 4.65
C ASP A 672 7.17 -6.01 6.05
N VAL A 673 6.40 -6.34 7.08
CA VAL A 673 6.82 -6.39 8.48
C VAL A 673 6.28 -7.69 9.09
N LEU A 674 7.12 -8.39 9.85
CA LEU A 674 6.65 -9.48 10.72
C LEU A 674 6.20 -8.86 12.03
N ILE A 675 4.90 -8.83 12.24
CA ILE A 675 4.28 -8.06 13.32
C ILE A 675 3.94 -9.00 14.48
N PHE A 676 4.27 -8.59 15.70
CA PHE A 676 3.94 -9.32 16.92
C PHE A 676 2.59 -8.88 17.47
N ASN A 677 1.75 -9.84 17.84
CA ASN A 677 0.50 -9.55 18.53
C ASN A 677 0.67 -9.75 20.04
N PHE A 678 0.38 -8.69 20.78
CA PHE A 678 0.39 -8.63 22.23
C PHE A 678 -0.95 -9.13 22.77
N ASN A 679 -1.02 -9.60 24.01
CA ASN A 679 -2.29 -10.01 24.65
C ASN A 679 -3.21 -10.84 23.72
N ILE A 680 -2.66 -11.94 23.19
CA ILE A 680 -3.30 -12.77 22.15
C ILE A 680 -4.62 -13.35 22.66
N GLN A 681 -5.70 -13.19 21.90
CA GLN A 681 -7.02 -13.59 22.39
C GLN A 681 -7.25 -15.11 22.34
N PRO A 682 -7.91 -15.71 23.34
CA PRO A 682 -8.32 -17.13 23.34
C PRO A 682 -9.24 -17.50 22.17
#